data_AF-S4M8Z9-F1
#
_entry.id   AF-S4M8Z9-F1
#
_cell.length_a   1.000
_cell.length_b   1.000
_cell.length_c   1.000
_cell.angle_alpha   90.00
_cell.angle_beta   90.00
_cell.angle_gamma   90.00
#
_symmetry.space_group_name_H-M   'P 1'
#
loop_
_entity.id
_entity.type
_entity.pdbx_description
1 polymer ?
#
loop_
_entity_poly.entity_id
_entity_poly.type
_entity_poly.pdbx_seq_one_letter_code
_entity_poly.pdbx_strand_id
1 'polypeptide(L)'
;MSAAIQEAERDAAPALAARSKAAVDLVRALHAAAESAENHANEEEERSAALQEVSDAAYRDSTAAATQAQRARSEVGHLKQRLAEVEQETAEAVRAGWLDDSAPDADPARAALAASDAEKTAVAAWDSAREASHRAAEHAREAAAAETRAELTAARAADAATAAERSYEAERRTAEALAGEERLAELLSLTPETRPGIPQPRHDADSEPATRPVPGEQGLSPEELDRFADDLRELLDDAVDSAERQLFDLRTAAADDSRILGALGDGGLLPPGPDVLATVEFLGEHGIPALPGWRYLAQAVDPADHARVLAARPELVDGVIITDPDSHARAREALGDAALLPRSAVAVGTAAALLAPTPAPDTDSGDVFLVPPNPAMHDEHAADEERQALRARATERDEEIRTLAARLGKDRELAARLASWRTGCPAGRLAELAQAAHDTRAFAEESEAELAEARTVRAEADEAATEAARVRDERQEAAQKARRSADALAGLAFRLRERAGWQVKLRELADEAAEAEASAQACLERARAADEDRRAAQRAADDARRTARALRAERSEIAGAPDDVPEDDAQTPKASLPALREAYRAASQLYEKVGVGADLRAEQARAESDESAARAELDRLSNKVRTRAEQLLQSPDGSDGPSRQAAAARAEELVQLLETRMSSASEQLGRLRGEAERLAPEDGEAHTDLPEDRRPRDAEHAQALLRTATAELASHTEALNQAREAHAELLDAHRAAEDAASGFDEIAAMLRDLLREHTTEEEQEETEPYPGSPEEARQSAAEARRSLRGCAADLSAAEAAVREASDILVRHANSTRYEQVRTPARQQIRELPASALPEHAQKWADAFAPRLRVLTDELEQLERNRDSIVDRLRGLVESALATLRSAQRLSRLPEGLGEWSGQEFLRIRFEEPDQATLTERLGEVIDEATRAAVKKNSDLRRDGMSLLLRGVSAALQPKGVAVEILKPDAVLRAERVPVGQMGDVFSGGQLLTAAIALYCTMAALRSNDRGRDKHRHAGTLFLDNPIGRANATYLLELQRAVSDALGVQLLYTTGLFDTTALAEFPLVIRMRNDADLRAGLKYISVEEHLRPGLPQQPQAGEAVHSEITATRMYKRPASTPS
;
A
#
# COMPACT_ATOMS: atom_id res chain seq x y z
N MET A 1 104.63 -27.98 72.76
CA MET A 1 104.19 -26.81 71.98
C MET A 1 104.28 -25.54 72.84
N SER A 2 105.49 -25.18 73.29
CA SER A 2 105.75 -23.97 74.11
C SER A 2 107.20 -23.51 73.92
N ALA A 3 108.17 -24.43 73.91
CA ALA A 3 109.54 -24.15 73.47
C ALA A 3 109.58 -23.51 72.06
N ALA A 4 108.85 -24.10 71.10
CA ALA A 4 108.69 -23.59 69.73
C ALA A 4 107.88 -22.27 69.60
N ILE A 5 107.62 -21.57 70.70
CA ILE A 5 106.99 -20.23 70.71
C ILE A 5 107.94 -19.24 71.38
N GLN A 6 108.56 -19.60 72.50
CA GLN A 6 109.57 -18.76 73.16
C GLN A 6 110.85 -18.55 72.34
N GLU A 7 111.15 -19.46 71.41
CA GLU A 7 112.23 -19.31 70.44
C GLU A 7 111.88 -18.27 69.35
N ALA A 8 110.60 -18.12 68.99
CA ALA A 8 110.13 -17.16 67.99
C ALA A 8 109.99 -15.72 68.51
N GLU A 9 109.81 -15.50 69.81
CA GLU A 9 109.65 -14.16 70.40
C GLU A 9 110.97 -13.40 70.57
N ARG A 10 112.10 -14.13 70.71
CA ARG A 10 113.40 -13.52 71.08
C ARG A 10 114.09 -12.80 69.91
N ASP A 11 113.81 -13.24 68.68
CA ASP A 11 114.43 -12.73 67.46
C ASP A 11 113.76 -11.43 66.94
N ALA A 12 112.66 -10.99 67.55
CA ALA A 12 111.83 -9.87 67.06
C ALA A 12 112.21 -8.46 67.60
N ALA A 13 113.02 -8.36 68.67
CA ALA A 13 113.17 -7.12 69.43
C ALA A 13 113.78 -5.90 68.68
N PRO A 14 114.92 -5.99 67.95
CA PRO A 14 115.54 -4.82 67.34
C PRO A 14 114.72 -4.20 66.18
N ALA A 15 113.75 -4.92 65.62
CA ALA A 15 112.84 -4.39 64.60
C ALA A 15 111.94 -3.25 65.12
N LEU A 16 111.73 -3.15 66.43
CA LEU A 16 110.80 -2.19 67.03
C LEU A 16 111.32 -0.73 66.99
N ALA A 17 112.62 -0.51 67.19
CA ALA A 17 113.18 0.84 67.32
C ALA A 17 113.36 1.56 65.97
N ALA A 18 113.59 0.82 64.88
CA ALA A 18 113.65 1.39 63.53
C ALA A 18 112.28 1.93 63.08
N ARG A 19 111.20 1.26 63.51
CA ARG A 19 109.82 1.55 63.14
C ARG A 19 109.33 2.93 63.61
N SER A 20 109.79 3.43 64.76
CA SER A 20 109.29 4.68 65.35
C SER A 20 109.91 5.96 64.76
N LYS A 21 111.15 5.94 64.27
CA LYS A 21 111.69 7.11 63.55
C LYS A 21 111.02 7.28 62.18
N ALA A 22 110.83 6.18 61.45
CA ALA A 22 110.17 6.20 60.14
C ALA A 22 108.72 6.75 60.19
N ALA A 23 108.05 6.63 61.33
CA ALA A 23 106.71 7.15 61.56
C ALA A 23 106.59 8.68 61.42
N VAL A 24 107.51 9.44 62.02
CA VAL A 24 107.37 10.92 62.13
C VAL A 24 107.61 11.61 60.79
N ASP A 25 108.66 11.20 60.06
CA ASP A 25 108.97 11.74 58.74
C ASP A 25 107.84 11.42 57.72
N LEU A 26 107.21 10.26 57.85
CA LEU A 26 106.04 9.85 57.07
C LEU A 26 104.80 10.73 57.34
N VAL A 27 104.47 10.98 58.61
CA VAL A 27 103.29 11.80 59.00
C VAL A 27 103.34 13.22 58.41
N ARG A 28 104.50 13.89 58.43
CA ARG A 28 104.65 15.24 57.85
C ARG A 28 104.44 15.23 56.33
N ALA A 29 104.97 14.22 55.62
CA ALA A 29 104.80 14.08 54.17
C ALA A 29 103.34 13.77 53.76
N LEU A 30 102.61 13.01 54.58
CA LEU A 30 101.20 12.69 54.35
C LEU A 30 100.28 13.93 54.42
N HIS A 31 100.58 14.90 55.30
CA HIS A 31 99.74 16.09 55.48
C HIS A 31 99.73 17.00 54.26
N ALA A 32 100.90 17.43 53.77
CA ALA A 32 100.99 18.33 52.62
C ALA A 32 100.49 17.68 51.31
N ALA A 33 100.64 16.35 51.18
CA ALA A 33 100.10 15.60 50.07
C ALA A 33 98.55 15.55 50.08
N ALA A 34 97.91 15.59 51.26
CA ALA A 34 96.46 15.58 51.37
C ALA A 34 95.82 16.91 50.92
N GLU A 35 96.42 18.05 51.28
CA GLU A 35 95.91 19.39 50.88
C GLU A 35 96.04 19.61 49.37
N SER A 36 97.18 19.22 48.78
CA SER A 36 97.37 19.27 47.33
C SER A 36 96.36 18.42 46.56
N ALA A 37 95.81 17.37 47.16
CA ALA A 37 94.78 16.53 46.57
C ALA A 37 93.37 17.11 46.74
N GLU A 38 93.12 17.95 47.75
CA GLU A 38 91.81 18.61 47.91
C GLU A 38 91.63 19.80 46.97
N ASN A 39 92.67 20.59 46.71
CA ASN A 39 92.60 21.68 45.73
C ASN A 39 92.30 21.14 44.32
N HIS A 40 93.04 20.12 43.88
CA HIS A 40 92.80 19.47 42.58
C HIS A 40 91.39 18.85 42.47
N ALA A 41 90.82 18.35 43.58
CA ALA A 41 89.48 17.81 43.57
C ALA A 41 88.40 18.87 43.28
N ASN A 42 88.60 20.11 43.78
CA ASN A 42 87.62 21.19 43.59
C ASN A 42 87.68 21.73 42.14
N GLU A 43 88.88 21.83 41.54
CA GLU A 43 89.08 22.23 40.14
C GLU A 43 88.32 21.30 39.16
N GLU A 44 88.38 19.99 39.38
CA GLU A 44 87.68 19.02 38.54
C GLU A 44 86.16 18.94 38.84
N GLU A 45 85.67 19.40 40.00
CA GLU A 45 84.22 19.58 40.25
C GLU A 45 83.64 20.78 39.50
N GLU A 46 84.33 21.93 39.47
CA GLU A 46 83.90 23.09 38.67
C GLU A 46 83.83 22.73 37.18
N ARG A 47 84.81 21.95 36.70
CA ARG A 47 84.85 21.41 35.34
C ARG A 47 83.71 20.42 35.07
N SER A 48 83.39 19.54 36.02
CA SER A 48 82.25 18.60 35.96
C SER A 48 80.93 19.36 35.80
N ALA A 49 80.71 20.44 36.57
CA ALA A 49 79.50 21.26 36.47
C ALA A 49 79.36 21.92 35.08
N ALA A 50 80.41 22.54 34.55
CA ALA A 50 80.38 23.18 33.22
C ALA A 50 80.08 22.19 32.08
N LEU A 51 80.61 20.96 32.16
CA LEU A 51 80.34 19.91 31.16
C LEU A 51 78.90 19.37 31.24
N GLN A 52 78.25 19.44 32.41
CA GLN A 52 76.85 19.07 32.55
C GLN A 52 75.92 20.02 31.75
N GLU A 53 76.13 21.33 31.83
CA GLU A 53 75.30 22.30 31.10
C GLU A 53 75.38 22.09 29.57
N VAL A 54 76.57 21.74 29.06
CA VAL A 54 76.79 21.41 27.64
C VAL A 54 76.06 20.12 27.23
N SER A 55 76.10 19.09 28.07
CA SER A 55 75.32 17.85 27.87
C SER A 55 73.82 18.15 27.82
N ASP A 56 73.30 18.90 28.81
CA ASP A 56 71.87 19.16 28.96
C ASP A 56 71.33 20.11 27.89
N ALA A 57 72.17 20.96 27.27
CA ALA A 57 71.85 21.68 26.04
C ALA A 57 71.76 20.72 24.84
N ALA A 58 72.80 19.94 24.58
CA ALA A 58 72.87 19.06 23.41
C ALA A 58 71.79 17.96 23.40
N TYR A 59 71.39 17.45 24.57
CA TYR A 59 70.23 16.54 24.67
C TYR A 59 68.90 17.22 24.25
N ARG A 60 68.66 18.47 24.65
CA ARG A 60 67.44 19.20 24.27
C ARG A 60 67.38 19.40 22.75
N ASP A 61 68.47 19.87 22.16
CA ASP A 61 68.57 20.08 20.70
C ASP A 61 68.31 18.78 19.92
N SER A 62 68.84 17.64 20.41
CA SER A 62 68.56 16.33 19.82
C SER A 62 67.08 15.96 19.89
N THR A 63 66.41 16.14 21.05
CA THR A 63 64.98 15.80 21.19
C THR A 63 64.08 16.64 20.28
N ALA A 64 64.45 17.90 20.01
CA ALA A 64 63.74 18.75 19.06
C ALA A 64 63.89 18.23 17.62
N ALA A 65 65.11 17.96 17.18
CA ALA A 65 65.40 17.43 15.84
C ALA A 65 64.77 16.04 15.61
N ALA A 66 64.83 15.14 16.59
CA ALA A 66 64.17 13.83 16.54
C ALA A 66 62.63 13.95 16.43
N THR A 67 62.03 14.94 17.08
CA THR A 67 60.59 15.22 16.98
C THR A 67 60.21 15.73 15.59
N GLN A 68 61.06 16.54 14.95
CA GLN A 68 60.85 17.01 13.58
C GLN A 68 60.94 15.85 12.58
N ALA A 69 61.97 15.00 12.68
CA ALA A 69 62.12 13.80 11.86
C ALA A 69 60.90 12.87 11.95
N GLN A 70 60.38 12.64 13.16
CA GLN A 70 59.21 11.77 13.37
C GLN A 70 57.92 12.31 12.74
N ARG A 71 57.74 13.64 12.65
CA ARG A 71 56.61 14.26 11.94
C ARG A 71 56.72 14.04 10.44
N ALA A 72 57.86 14.41 9.84
CA ALA A 72 58.11 14.25 8.41
C ALA A 72 57.96 12.78 7.96
N ARG A 73 58.52 11.83 8.74
CA ARG A 73 58.31 10.37 8.54
C ARG A 73 56.84 9.95 8.53
N SER A 74 56.02 10.53 9.42
CA SER A 74 54.60 10.20 9.53
C SER A 74 53.81 10.72 8.32
N GLU A 75 54.11 11.94 7.86
CA GLU A 75 53.50 12.52 6.65
C GLU A 75 53.94 11.78 5.37
N VAL A 76 55.21 11.38 5.27
CA VAL A 76 55.68 10.45 4.22
C VAL A 76 54.92 9.12 4.25
N GLY A 77 54.61 8.59 5.43
CA GLY A 77 53.79 7.39 5.60
C GLY A 77 52.39 7.55 5.01
N HIS A 78 51.69 8.64 5.35
CA HIS A 78 50.36 8.94 4.81
C HIS A 78 50.36 9.20 3.29
N LEU A 79 51.38 9.88 2.75
CA LEU A 79 51.51 10.07 1.30
C LEU A 79 51.80 8.75 0.56
N LYS A 80 52.63 7.86 1.13
CA LYS A 80 52.85 6.51 0.57
C LYS A 80 51.58 5.68 0.54
N GLN A 81 50.77 5.74 1.60
CA GLN A 81 49.47 5.06 1.64
C GLN A 81 48.55 5.55 0.53
N ARG A 82 48.37 6.87 0.36
CA ARG A 82 47.52 7.44 -0.70
C ARG A 82 47.99 7.12 -2.11
N LEU A 83 49.31 7.03 -2.33
CA LEU A 83 49.87 6.61 -3.61
C LEU A 83 49.56 5.14 -3.91
N ALA A 84 49.68 4.26 -2.90
CA ALA A 84 49.32 2.83 -3.04
C ALA A 84 47.80 2.61 -3.23
N GLU A 85 46.95 3.40 -2.57
CA GLU A 85 45.50 3.39 -2.76
C GLU A 85 45.14 3.72 -4.22
N VAL A 86 45.69 4.80 -4.78
CA VAL A 86 45.46 5.17 -6.19
C VAL A 86 46.02 4.13 -7.17
N GLU A 87 47.15 3.50 -6.86
CA GLU A 87 47.71 2.42 -7.68
C GLU A 87 46.83 1.17 -7.65
N GLN A 88 46.28 0.80 -6.48
CA GLN A 88 45.28 -0.27 -6.37
C GLN A 88 44.03 0.05 -7.20
N GLU A 89 43.49 1.27 -7.09
CA GLU A 89 42.30 1.69 -7.85
C GLU A 89 42.53 1.71 -9.37
N THR A 90 43.72 2.08 -9.85
CA THR A 90 44.05 1.91 -11.28
C THR A 90 43.99 0.43 -11.70
N ALA A 91 44.55 -0.47 -10.89
CA ALA A 91 44.52 -1.90 -11.16
C ALA A 91 43.10 -2.51 -11.02
N GLU A 92 42.19 -1.87 -10.29
CA GLU A 92 40.77 -2.26 -10.19
C GLU A 92 39.97 -1.75 -11.40
N ALA A 93 40.19 -0.53 -11.87
CA ALA A 93 39.58 0.00 -13.08
C ALA A 93 40.02 -0.79 -14.35
N VAL A 94 41.29 -1.20 -14.43
CA VAL A 94 41.78 -2.11 -15.48
C VAL A 94 41.12 -3.50 -15.37
N ARG A 95 41.06 -4.10 -14.17
CA ARG A 95 40.38 -5.39 -13.96
C ARG A 95 38.87 -5.35 -14.25
N ALA A 96 38.22 -4.20 -14.10
CA ALA A 96 36.83 -3.97 -14.46
C ALA A 96 36.60 -3.73 -15.96
N GLY A 97 37.66 -3.65 -16.77
CA GLY A 97 37.59 -3.33 -18.20
C GLY A 97 37.23 -1.87 -18.50
N TRP A 98 37.40 -0.97 -17.52
CA TRP A 98 37.11 0.47 -17.66
C TRP A 98 38.32 1.27 -18.17
N LEU A 99 39.52 0.70 -18.08
CA LEU A 99 40.75 1.18 -18.69
C LEU A 99 41.42 0.05 -19.48
N ASP A 100 42.02 0.39 -20.61
CA ASP A 100 42.74 -0.54 -21.48
C ASP A 100 44.25 -0.48 -21.17
N ASP A 101 44.79 -1.60 -20.68
CA ASP A 101 46.20 -1.77 -20.31
C ASP A 101 47.14 -1.89 -21.53
N SER A 102 46.59 -2.05 -22.74
CA SER A 102 47.36 -2.26 -23.97
C SER A 102 47.86 -0.97 -24.64
N ALA A 103 47.43 0.21 -24.17
CA ALA A 103 47.78 1.50 -24.74
C ALA A 103 48.56 2.40 -23.74
N PRO A 104 49.82 2.78 -24.03
CA PRO A 104 50.62 3.61 -23.11
C PRO A 104 50.10 5.06 -22.97
N ASP A 105 49.21 5.50 -23.86
CA ASP A 105 48.52 6.81 -23.84
C ASP A 105 47.06 6.71 -23.34
N ALA A 106 46.73 5.71 -22.52
CA ALA A 106 45.40 5.50 -21.94
C ALA A 106 45.03 6.55 -20.85
N ASP A 107 44.92 7.82 -21.23
CA ASP A 107 44.54 8.93 -20.35
C ASP A 107 43.20 8.65 -19.63
N PRO A 108 43.19 8.47 -18.29
CA PRO A 108 41.97 8.19 -17.55
C PRO A 108 40.98 9.36 -17.56
N ALA A 109 41.41 10.60 -17.84
CA ALA A 109 40.48 11.71 -18.06
C ALA A 109 39.71 11.57 -19.38
N ARG A 110 40.33 11.02 -20.43
CA ARG A 110 39.66 10.67 -21.69
C ARG A 110 38.70 9.49 -21.50
N ALA A 111 39.08 8.49 -20.70
CA ALA A 111 38.18 7.39 -20.33
C ALA A 111 36.97 7.90 -19.51
N ALA A 112 37.19 8.78 -18.53
CA ALA A 112 36.12 9.40 -17.75
C ALA A 112 35.14 10.22 -18.60
N LEU A 113 35.63 10.97 -19.59
CA LEU A 113 34.79 11.67 -20.55
C LEU A 113 33.93 10.71 -21.39
N ALA A 114 34.54 9.66 -21.94
CA ALA A 114 33.83 8.64 -22.71
C ALA A 114 32.76 7.91 -21.87
N ALA A 115 33.06 7.60 -20.60
CA ALA A 115 32.11 7.01 -19.67
C ALA A 115 30.97 7.96 -19.30
N SER A 116 31.23 9.26 -19.15
CA SER A 116 30.19 10.28 -18.92
C SER A 116 29.27 10.46 -20.14
N ASP A 117 29.79 10.36 -21.36
CA ASP A 117 28.96 10.39 -22.57
C ASP A 117 28.17 9.09 -22.79
N ALA A 118 28.74 7.94 -22.40
CA ALA A 118 28.02 6.68 -22.33
C ALA A 118 26.89 6.70 -21.27
N GLU A 119 27.13 7.31 -20.10
CA GLU A 119 26.11 7.53 -19.07
C GLU A 119 24.95 8.36 -19.61
N LYS A 120 25.21 9.54 -20.20
CA LYS A 120 24.16 10.40 -20.79
C LYS A 120 23.32 9.64 -21.82
N THR A 121 23.98 8.84 -22.65
CA THR A 121 23.32 8.01 -23.69
C THR A 121 22.46 6.91 -23.06
N ALA A 122 22.94 6.24 -22.01
CA ALA A 122 22.19 5.20 -21.31
C ALA A 122 21.01 5.75 -20.49
N VAL A 123 21.17 6.91 -19.85
CA VAL A 123 20.10 7.62 -19.13
C VAL A 123 18.99 8.04 -20.11
N ALA A 124 19.34 8.68 -21.24
CA ALA A 124 18.34 9.05 -22.25
C ALA A 124 17.58 7.84 -22.83
N ALA A 125 18.26 6.69 -22.98
CA ALA A 125 17.62 5.44 -23.39
C ALA A 125 16.71 4.84 -22.31
N TRP A 126 17.03 5.03 -21.02
CA TRP A 126 16.17 4.64 -19.89
C TRP A 126 14.94 5.54 -19.76
N ASP A 127 15.09 6.86 -19.88
CA ASP A 127 13.95 7.79 -19.85
C ASP A 127 12.97 7.49 -21.00
N SER A 128 13.47 7.25 -22.21
CA SER A 128 12.63 6.85 -23.36
C SER A 128 11.92 5.51 -23.14
N ALA A 129 12.60 4.51 -22.59
CA ALA A 129 11.99 3.21 -22.24
C ALA A 129 10.96 3.33 -21.10
N ARG A 130 11.18 4.25 -20.15
CA ARG A 130 10.25 4.58 -19.07
C ARG A 130 8.98 5.24 -19.58
N GLU A 131 9.09 6.17 -20.54
CA GLU A 131 7.93 6.75 -21.24
C GLU A 131 7.17 5.74 -22.11
N ALA A 132 7.86 4.75 -22.69
CA ALA A 132 7.21 3.65 -23.39
C ALA A 132 6.46 2.73 -22.41
N SER A 133 7.11 2.31 -21.32
CA SER A 133 6.51 1.50 -20.24
C SER A 133 5.29 2.17 -19.63
N HIS A 134 5.32 3.48 -19.39
CA HIS A 134 4.16 4.20 -18.87
C HIS A 134 2.99 4.23 -19.86
N ARG A 135 3.24 4.46 -21.16
CA ARG A 135 2.17 4.50 -22.17
C ARG A 135 1.54 3.13 -22.40
N ALA A 136 2.33 2.06 -22.43
CA ALA A 136 1.80 0.69 -22.51
C ALA A 136 0.97 0.33 -21.26
N ALA A 137 1.41 0.73 -20.07
CA ALA A 137 0.67 0.50 -18.83
C ALA A 137 -0.65 1.29 -18.73
N GLU A 138 -0.75 2.50 -19.28
CA GLU A 138 -2.07 3.17 -19.39
C GLU A 138 -2.96 2.49 -20.44
N HIS A 139 -2.41 2.09 -21.59
CA HIS A 139 -3.19 1.40 -22.63
C HIS A 139 -3.77 0.06 -22.14
N ALA A 140 -3.00 -0.71 -21.36
CA ALA A 140 -3.48 -1.93 -20.69
C ALA A 140 -4.65 -1.64 -19.73
N ARG A 141 -4.62 -0.52 -18.99
CA ARG A 141 -5.74 -0.09 -18.14
C ARG A 141 -6.97 0.34 -18.95
N GLU A 142 -6.77 1.05 -20.05
CA GLU A 142 -7.85 1.45 -20.96
C GLU A 142 -8.53 0.21 -21.59
N ALA A 143 -7.74 -0.79 -22.00
CA ALA A 143 -8.21 -2.05 -22.55
C ALA A 143 -8.94 -2.91 -21.50
N ALA A 144 -8.38 -3.08 -20.29
CA ALA A 144 -9.06 -3.77 -19.20
C ALA A 144 -10.37 -3.07 -18.80
N ALA A 145 -10.39 -1.73 -18.76
CA ALA A 145 -11.60 -0.97 -18.53
C ALA A 145 -12.60 -1.04 -19.72
N ALA A 146 -12.17 -1.41 -20.93
CA ALA A 146 -13.07 -1.75 -22.03
C ALA A 146 -13.65 -3.16 -21.87
N GLU A 147 -12.82 -4.17 -21.54
CA GLU A 147 -13.27 -5.53 -21.25
C GLU A 147 -14.36 -5.56 -20.17
N THR A 148 -14.14 -4.94 -19.00
CA THR A 148 -15.15 -4.94 -17.91
C THR A 148 -16.46 -4.24 -18.30
N ARG A 149 -16.44 -3.36 -19.31
CA ARG A 149 -17.68 -2.78 -19.87
C ARG A 149 -18.38 -3.74 -20.83
N ALA A 150 -17.63 -4.37 -21.73
CA ALA A 150 -18.13 -5.38 -22.67
C ALA A 150 -18.67 -6.64 -21.94
N GLU A 151 -18.03 -7.03 -20.84
CA GLU A 151 -18.46 -8.16 -20.01
C GLU A 151 -19.80 -7.86 -19.31
N LEU A 152 -19.99 -6.63 -18.83
CA LEU A 152 -21.24 -6.18 -18.24
C LEU A 152 -22.37 -6.00 -19.27
N THR A 153 -22.07 -5.66 -20.53
CA THR A 153 -23.08 -5.63 -21.60
C THR A 153 -23.44 -7.04 -22.07
N ALA A 154 -22.45 -7.91 -22.32
CA ALA A 154 -22.67 -9.30 -22.72
C ALA A 154 -23.49 -10.09 -21.68
N ALA A 155 -23.16 -9.99 -20.39
CA ALA A 155 -23.94 -10.63 -19.33
C ALA A 155 -25.41 -10.18 -19.33
N ARG A 156 -25.67 -8.87 -19.43
CA ARG A 156 -27.03 -8.31 -19.49
C ARG A 156 -27.78 -8.69 -20.76
N ALA A 157 -27.09 -8.85 -21.87
CA ALA A 157 -27.67 -9.29 -23.13
C ALA A 157 -28.05 -10.78 -23.06
N ALA A 158 -27.20 -11.63 -22.49
CA ALA A 158 -27.48 -13.04 -22.23
C ALA A 158 -28.65 -13.25 -21.25
N ASP A 159 -28.72 -12.47 -20.17
CA ASP A 159 -29.86 -12.44 -19.24
C ASP A 159 -31.16 -12.07 -19.96
N ALA A 160 -31.12 -11.02 -20.80
CA ALA A 160 -32.28 -10.55 -21.56
C ALA A 160 -32.75 -11.57 -22.61
N ALA A 161 -31.81 -12.20 -23.34
CA ALA A 161 -32.10 -13.26 -24.28
C ALA A 161 -32.74 -14.48 -23.60
N THR A 162 -32.16 -14.91 -22.47
CA THR A 162 -32.70 -16.02 -21.67
C THR A 162 -34.10 -15.73 -21.14
N ALA A 163 -34.36 -14.50 -20.69
CA ALA A 163 -35.68 -14.08 -20.23
C ALA A 163 -36.71 -14.03 -21.38
N ALA A 164 -36.33 -13.49 -22.54
CA ALA A 164 -37.18 -13.42 -23.72
C ALA A 164 -37.52 -14.82 -24.24
N GLU A 165 -36.51 -15.70 -24.39
CA GLU A 165 -36.70 -17.08 -24.82
C GLU A 165 -37.60 -17.87 -23.87
N ARG A 166 -37.38 -17.81 -22.56
CA ARG A 166 -38.27 -18.44 -21.56
C ARG A 166 -39.72 -17.95 -21.68
N SER A 167 -39.93 -16.67 -21.98
CA SER A 167 -41.28 -16.11 -22.15
C SER A 167 -41.96 -16.55 -23.46
N TYR A 168 -41.20 -16.69 -24.55
CA TYR A 168 -41.69 -17.26 -25.81
C TYR A 168 -41.98 -18.77 -25.67
N GLU A 169 -41.06 -19.55 -25.09
CA GLU A 169 -41.24 -20.97 -24.87
C GLU A 169 -42.45 -21.30 -23.99
N ALA A 170 -42.75 -20.49 -22.97
CA ALA A 170 -43.90 -20.72 -22.09
C ALA A 170 -45.22 -20.65 -22.87
N GLU A 171 -45.43 -19.60 -23.65
CA GLU A 171 -46.64 -19.43 -24.49
C GLU A 171 -46.65 -20.33 -25.73
N ARG A 172 -45.48 -20.73 -26.21
CA ARG A 172 -45.34 -21.73 -27.28
C ARG A 172 -45.71 -23.13 -26.78
N ARG A 173 -45.25 -23.56 -25.61
CA ARG A 173 -45.56 -24.90 -25.07
C ARG A 173 -47.03 -25.06 -24.71
N THR A 174 -47.71 -24.00 -24.26
CA THR A 174 -49.18 -24.00 -24.08
C THR A 174 -49.92 -24.04 -25.42
N ALA A 175 -49.42 -23.34 -26.45
CA ALA A 175 -49.94 -23.42 -27.80
C ALA A 175 -49.74 -24.82 -28.43
N GLU A 176 -48.56 -25.43 -28.33
CA GLU A 176 -48.28 -26.80 -28.80
C GLU A 176 -49.21 -27.83 -28.14
N ALA A 177 -49.43 -27.73 -26.82
CA ALA A 177 -50.33 -28.60 -26.06
C ALA A 177 -51.84 -28.38 -26.34
N LEU A 178 -52.21 -27.27 -26.98
CA LEU A 178 -53.55 -27.03 -27.53
C LEU A 178 -53.66 -27.49 -28.98
N ALA A 179 -52.65 -27.18 -29.80
CA ALA A 179 -52.63 -27.46 -31.23
C ALA A 179 -52.61 -28.97 -31.55
N GLY A 180 -52.07 -29.78 -30.63
CA GLY A 180 -52.13 -31.25 -30.68
C GLY A 180 -53.50 -31.88 -30.35
N GLU A 181 -54.52 -31.12 -29.97
CA GLU A 181 -55.87 -31.64 -29.74
C GLU A 181 -56.60 -31.87 -31.08
N GLU A 182 -56.68 -33.13 -31.51
CA GLU A 182 -57.34 -33.59 -32.75
C GLU A 182 -58.70 -32.90 -33.04
N ARG A 183 -59.46 -32.64 -31.97
CA ARG A 183 -60.78 -32.00 -31.99
C ARG A 183 -60.77 -30.57 -32.58
N LEU A 184 -59.68 -29.82 -32.43
CA LEU A 184 -59.55 -28.49 -33.03
C LEU A 184 -59.30 -28.60 -34.55
N ALA A 185 -58.54 -29.60 -34.98
CA ALA A 185 -58.33 -29.89 -36.40
C ALA A 185 -59.60 -30.45 -37.10
N GLU A 186 -60.44 -31.21 -36.37
CA GLU A 186 -61.78 -31.61 -36.83
C GLU A 186 -62.67 -30.39 -37.13
N LEU A 187 -62.73 -29.42 -36.22
CA LEU A 187 -63.63 -28.26 -36.34
C LEU A 187 -63.26 -27.35 -37.53
N LEU A 188 -61.96 -27.17 -37.78
CA LEU A 188 -61.45 -26.49 -38.99
C LEU A 188 -61.55 -27.34 -40.27
N SER A 189 -62.14 -28.54 -40.20
CA SER A 189 -62.32 -29.47 -41.33
C SER A 189 -61.02 -29.86 -42.05
N LEU A 190 -59.90 -29.89 -41.33
CA LEU A 190 -58.59 -30.24 -41.88
C LEU A 190 -58.39 -31.76 -42.05
N THR A 191 -59.27 -32.57 -41.46
CA THR A 191 -59.33 -34.02 -41.67
C THR A 191 -59.86 -34.36 -43.08
N PRO A 192 -59.08 -35.05 -43.95
CA PRO A 192 -59.47 -35.29 -45.34
C PRO A 192 -60.44 -36.46 -45.49
N GLU A 193 -61.73 -36.27 -45.16
CA GLU A 193 -62.79 -37.17 -45.63
C GLU A 193 -62.85 -37.15 -47.17
N THR A 194 -62.54 -38.29 -47.79
CA THR A 194 -62.57 -38.43 -49.25
C THR A 194 -63.99 -38.31 -49.83
N ARG A 195 -64.37 -37.10 -50.29
CA ARG A 195 -65.59 -36.84 -51.07
C ARG A 195 -65.25 -36.40 -52.50
N PRO A 196 -65.94 -36.91 -53.54
CA PRO A 196 -65.49 -36.75 -54.92
C PRO A 196 -65.93 -35.42 -55.58
N GLY A 197 -65.03 -34.43 -55.54
CA GLY A 197 -64.71 -33.52 -56.66
C GLY A 197 -65.77 -32.56 -57.23
N ILE A 198 -65.54 -31.25 -57.04
CA ILE A 198 -66.01 -30.17 -57.94
C ILE A 198 -64.83 -29.22 -58.22
N PRO A 199 -64.48 -28.89 -59.48
CA PRO A 199 -63.39 -27.97 -59.81
C PRO A 199 -63.87 -26.52 -60.08
N GLN A 200 -63.33 -25.53 -59.36
CA GLN A 200 -63.54 -24.10 -59.61
C GLN A 200 -62.26 -23.26 -59.41
N PRO A 201 -62.20 -21.97 -59.83
CA PRO A 201 -61.06 -21.47 -60.60
C PRO A 201 -59.99 -20.69 -59.82
N ARG A 202 -58.83 -20.53 -60.48
CA ARG A 202 -57.68 -19.73 -60.02
C ARG A 202 -57.99 -18.25 -59.79
N HIS A 203 -57.30 -17.69 -58.80
CA HIS A 203 -56.66 -16.36 -58.89
C HIS A 203 -55.20 -16.50 -58.48
N ASP A 204 -54.31 -15.75 -59.14
CA ASP A 204 -52.87 -15.82 -58.96
C ASP A 204 -52.35 -14.57 -58.21
N ALA A 205 -51.51 -14.77 -57.19
CA ALA A 205 -50.58 -13.77 -56.65
C ALA A 205 -49.45 -14.48 -55.88
N ASP A 206 -48.21 -14.07 -56.13
CA ASP A 206 -46.99 -14.81 -55.76
C ASP A 206 -46.81 -15.13 -54.26
N SER A 207 -46.39 -16.36 -53.97
CA SER A 207 -45.74 -16.80 -52.73
C SER A 207 -44.79 -17.96 -53.07
N GLU A 208 -43.62 -18.00 -52.42
CA GLU A 208 -42.59 -19.02 -52.66
C GLU A 208 -43.00 -20.42 -52.13
N PRO A 209 -42.40 -21.53 -52.63
CA PRO A 209 -43.02 -22.85 -52.52
C PRO A 209 -42.95 -23.43 -51.11
N ALA A 210 -44.12 -23.51 -50.45
CA ALA A 210 -44.28 -24.25 -49.21
C ALA A 210 -43.89 -25.73 -49.38
N THR A 211 -42.93 -26.19 -48.57
CA THR A 211 -42.51 -27.59 -48.49
C THR A 211 -43.71 -28.46 -48.13
N ARG A 212 -43.92 -29.57 -48.85
CA ARG A 212 -44.96 -30.55 -48.47
C ARG A 212 -44.62 -31.14 -47.09
N PRO A 213 -45.54 -31.11 -46.11
CA PRO A 213 -45.33 -31.79 -44.84
C PRO A 213 -45.26 -33.31 -45.05
N VAL A 214 -44.55 -33.98 -44.15
CA VAL A 214 -44.46 -35.45 -44.09
C VAL A 214 -45.77 -35.98 -43.50
N PRO A 215 -46.37 -37.05 -44.06
CA PRO A 215 -47.62 -37.60 -43.51
C PRO A 215 -47.35 -38.30 -42.16
N GLY A 216 -47.58 -37.57 -41.06
CA GLY A 216 -47.36 -38.06 -39.69
C GLY A 216 -47.97 -37.21 -38.59
N GLU A 217 -48.11 -35.89 -38.78
CA GLU A 217 -48.70 -34.98 -37.80
C GLU A 217 -50.20 -34.76 -38.10
N GLN A 218 -51.04 -34.86 -37.06
CA GLN A 218 -52.51 -34.80 -37.15
C GLN A 218 -53.12 -33.65 -36.33
N GLY A 219 -52.29 -32.69 -35.91
CA GLY A 219 -52.69 -31.48 -35.20
C GLY A 219 -52.42 -30.20 -36.02
N LEU A 220 -52.73 -29.06 -35.43
CA LEU A 220 -52.36 -27.73 -35.93
C LEU A 220 -50.89 -27.43 -35.58
N SER A 221 -50.27 -26.45 -36.26
CA SER A 221 -49.07 -25.78 -35.72
C SER A 221 -49.45 -24.69 -34.69
N PRO A 222 -48.54 -24.30 -33.77
CA PRO A 222 -48.77 -23.20 -32.83
C PRO A 222 -49.11 -21.86 -33.52
N GLU A 223 -48.47 -21.58 -34.66
CA GLU A 223 -48.67 -20.37 -35.45
C GLU A 223 -49.99 -20.39 -36.25
N GLU A 224 -50.53 -21.57 -36.54
CA GLU A 224 -51.90 -21.73 -37.06
C GLU A 224 -52.93 -21.65 -35.95
N LEU A 225 -52.63 -22.17 -34.75
CA LEU A 225 -53.49 -22.00 -33.58
C LEU A 225 -53.63 -20.51 -33.21
N ASP A 226 -52.55 -19.72 -33.13
CA ASP A 226 -52.65 -18.27 -32.88
C ASP A 226 -53.49 -17.55 -33.94
N ARG A 227 -53.40 -18.00 -35.20
CA ARG A 227 -54.16 -17.43 -36.33
C ARG A 227 -55.65 -17.76 -36.28
N PHE A 228 -56.01 -18.98 -35.92
CA PHE A 228 -57.39 -19.49 -35.96
C PHE A 228 -58.06 -19.59 -34.58
N ALA A 229 -57.41 -19.23 -33.47
CA ALA A 229 -57.95 -19.42 -32.12
C ALA A 229 -59.29 -18.70 -31.85
N ASP A 230 -59.54 -17.56 -32.48
CA ASP A 230 -60.80 -16.84 -32.31
C ASP A 230 -61.93 -17.50 -33.14
N ASP A 231 -61.64 -17.93 -34.38
CA ASP A 231 -62.55 -18.72 -35.23
C ASP A 231 -62.87 -20.10 -34.58
N LEU A 232 -61.84 -20.79 -34.06
CA LEU A 232 -61.95 -22.05 -33.32
C LEU A 232 -62.82 -21.91 -32.08
N ARG A 233 -62.74 -20.76 -31.39
CA ARG A 233 -63.58 -20.49 -30.25
C ARG A 233 -65.03 -20.27 -30.66
N GLU A 234 -65.30 -19.50 -31.72
CA GLU A 234 -66.68 -19.33 -32.23
C GLU A 234 -67.27 -20.69 -32.67
N LEU A 235 -66.48 -21.54 -33.35
CA LEU A 235 -66.87 -22.91 -33.72
C LEU A 235 -67.09 -23.84 -32.52
N LEU A 236 -66.32 -23.70 -31.43
CA LEU A 236 -66.53 -24.44 -30.18
C LEU A 236 -67.78 -23.97 -29.44
N ASP A 237 -67.98 -22.65 -29.32
CA ASP A 237 -69.16 -22.07 -28.67
C ASP A 237 -70.44 -22.47 -29.45
N ASP A 238 -70.46 -22.43 -30.79
CA ASP A 238 -71.56 -22.92 -31.64
C ASP A 238 -71.78 -24.45 -31.52
N ALA A 239 -70.71 -25.25 -31.43
CA ALA A 239 -70.80 -26.70 -31.26
C ALA A 239 -71.38 -27.07 -29.89
N VAL A 240 -71.00 -26.34 -28.84
CA VAL A 240 -71.57 -26.46 -27.49
C VAL A 240 -73.06 -26.11 -27.51
N ASP A 241 -73.44 -24.97 -28.09
CA ASP A 241 -74.84 -24.52 -28.14
C ASP A 241 -75.74 -25.47 -28.95
N SER A 242 -75.21 -26.05 -30.03
CA SER A 242 -75.89 -27.07 -30.85
C SER A 242 -76.05 -28.40 -30.10
N ALA A 243 -75.00 -28.88 -29.42
CA ALA A 243 -75.04 -30.10 -28.63
C ALA A 243 -75.95 -29.97 -27.40
N GLU A 244 -76.03 -28.80 -26.76
CA GLU A 244 -76.95 -28.55 -25.65
C GLU A 244 -78.42 -28.65 -26.08
N ARG A 245 -78.78 -28.10 -27.25
CA ARG A 245 -80.13 -28.19 -27.81
C ARG A 245 -80.49 -29.65 -28.12
N GLN A 246 -79.62 -30.40 -28.80
CA GLN A 246 -79.82 -31.83 -29.08
C GLN A 246 -79.95 -32.66 -27.79
N LEU A 247 -79.13 -32.37 -26.78
CA LEU A 247 -79.16 -33.05 -25.48
C LEU A 247 -80.43 -32.73 -24.69
N PHE A 248 -81.00 -31.53 -24.83
CA PHE A 248 -82.29 -31.15 -24.25
C PHE A 248 -83.46 -31.89 -24.92
N ASP A 249 -83.47 -31.96 -26.25
CA ASP A 249 -84.51 -32.65 -27.01
C ASP A 249 -84.51 -34.17 -26.72
N LEU A 250 -83.33 -34.81 -26.74
CA LEU A 250 -83.17 -36.22 -26.40
C LEU A 250 -83.60 -36.54 -24.96
N ARG A 251 -83.24 -35.68 -23.99
CA ARG A 251 -83.68 -35.84 -22.58
C ARG A 251 -85.19 -35.67 -22.42
N THR A 252 -85.80 -34.79 -23.20
CA THR A 252 -87.26 -34.59 -23.19
C THR A 252 -87.96 -35.85 -23.70
N ALA A 253 -87.51 -36.39 -24.84
CA ALA A 253 -88.02 -37.65 -25.38
C ALA A 253 -87.79 -38.85 -24.44
N ALA A 254 -86.61 -38.96 -23.81
CA ALA A 254 -86.34 -40.01 -22.82
C ALA A 254 -87.22 -39.88 -21.57
N ALA A 255 -87.59 -38.66 -21.16
CA ALA A 255 -88.53 -38.40 -20.07
C ALA A 255 -90.00 -38.68 -20.46
N ASP A 256 -90.37 -38.64 -21.75
CA ASP A 256 -91.66 -39.10 -22.26
C ASP A 256 -91.72 -40.64 -22.30
N ASP A 257 -90.71 -41.30 -22.86
CA ASP A 257 -90.62 -42.77 -22.88
C ASP A 257 -90.57 -43.37 -21.46
N SER A 258 -89.87 -42.72 -20.53
CA SER A 258 -89.87 -43.07 -19.10
C SER A 258 -91.27 -42.92 -18.46
N ARG A 259 -92.05 -41.92 -18.87
CA ARG A 259 -93.45 -41.77 -18.43
C ARG A 259 -94.36 -42.84 -19.03
N ILE A 260 -94.13 -43.25 -20.27
CA ILE A 260 -94.86 -44.37 -20.91
C ILE A 260 -94.56 -45.69 -20.20
N LEU A 261 -93.29 -45.95 -19.85
CA LEU A 261 -92.89 -47.13 -19.08
C LEU A 261 -93.44 -47.10 -17.64
N GLY A 262 -93.53 -45.92 -17.01
CA GLY A 262 -94.15 -45.74 -15.69
C GLY A 262 -95.67 -45.91 -15.70
N ALA A 263 -96.37 -45.43 -16.73
CA ALA A 263 -97.83 -45.52 -16.85
C ALA A 263 -98.38 -46.94 -17.05
N LEU A 264 -97.51 -47.94 -17.20
CA LEU A 264 -97.85 -49.37 -17.21
C LEU A 264 -98.02 -49.96 -15.79
N GLY A 265 -97.94 -49.15 -14.72
CA GLY A 265 -98.13 -49.60 -13.34
C GLY A 265 -98.81 -48.57 -12.43
N ASP A 266 -99.77 -49.06 -11.64
CA ASP A 266 -100.57 -48.37 -10.61
C ASP A 266 -101.48 -47.20 -11.05
N GLY A 267 -102.69 -47.19 -10.50
CA GLY A 267 -103.77 -46.27 -10.89
C GLY A 267 -104.00 -45.12 -9.90
N GLY A 268 -104.18 -43.91 -10.42
CA GLY A 268 -104.63 -42.72 -9.71
C GLY A 268 -105.32 -41.75 -10.68
N LEU A 269 -106.42 -41.12 -10.26
CA LEU A 269 -107.30 -40.37 -11.17
C LEU A 269 -106.63 -39.11 -11.77
N LEU A 270 -106.85 -38.90 -13.07
CA LEU A 270 -106.42 -37.74 -13.86
C LEU A 270 -107.64 -37.00 -14.50
N PRO A 271 -107.42 -35.84 -15.14
CA PRO A 271 -108.33 -35.26 -16.14
C PRO A 271 -108.79 -36.27 -17.23
N PRO A 272 -109.84 -35.94 -18.02
CA PRO A 272 -110.38 -36.83 -19.07
C PRO A 272 -109.29 -37.35 -20.01
N GLY A 273 -109.40 -38.63 -20.37
CA GLY A 273 -108.33 -39.37 -21.02
C GLY A 273 -107.81 -38.72 -22.31
N PRO A 274 -106.49 -38.78 -22.57
CA PRO A 274 -105.90 -38.14 -23.75
C PRO A 274 -106.51 -38.68 -25.06
N ASP A 275 -106.85 -39.97 -25.09
CA ASP A 275 -107.53 -40.64 -26.20
C ASP A 275 -108.91 -40.03 -26.52
N VAL A 276 -109.66 -39.62 -25.50
CA VAL A 276 -110.98 -38.97 -25.63
C VAL A 276 -110.82 -37.54 -26.15
N LEU A 277 -109.79 -36.83 -25.70
CA LEU A 277 -109.44 -35.49 -26.19
C LEU A 277 -108.98 -35.53 -27.65
N ALA A 278 -108.06 -36.44 -28.00
CA ALA A 278 -107.56 -36.64 -29.36
C ALA A 278 -108.69 -37.05 -30.33
N THR A 279 -109.62 -37.90 -29.89
CA THR A 279 -110.80 -38.28 -30.68
C THR A 279 -111.73 -37.07 -30.94
N VAL A 280 -111.91 -36.17 -29.96
CA VAL A 280 -112.70 -34.93 -30.14
C VAL A 280 -111.98 -33.93 -31.05
N GLU A 281 -110.68 -33.77 -30.89
CA GLU A 281 -109.86 -32.85 -31.70
C GLU A 281 -109.83 -33.29 -33.18
N PHE A 282 -109.57 -34.58 -33.44
CA PHE A 282 -109.60 -35.16 -34.78
C PHE A 282 -110.97 -35.02 -35.47
N LEU A 283 -112.08 -35.27 -34.75
CA LEU A 283 -113.43 -35.05 -35.29
C LEU A 283 -113.69 -33.55 -35.57
N GLY A 284 -113.14 -32.66 -34.74
CA GLY A 284 -113.19 -31.21 -34.93
C GLY A 284 -112.48 -30.75 -36.21
N GLU A 285 -111.27 -31.26 -36.47
CA GLU A 285 -110.53 -30.99 -37.72
C GLU A 285 -111.30 -31.45 -38.96
N HIS A 286 -112.01 -32.58 -38.87
CA HIS A 286 -112.86 -33.12 -39.93
C HIS A 286 -114.25 -32.46 -40.03
N GLY A 287 -114.48 -31.40 -39.26
CA GLY A 287 -115.71 -30.59 -39.30
C GLY A 287 -116.93 -31.28 -38.71
N ILE A 288 -116.75 -32.24 -37.79
CA ILE A 288 -117.82 -32.97 -37.11
C ILE A 288 -117.96 -32.43 -35.67
N PRO A 289 -119.12 -31.90 -35.27
CA PRO A 289 -119.29 -31.28 -33.96
C PRO A 289 -119.40 -32.32 -32.83
N ALA A 290 -118.27 -32.58 -32.18
CA ALA A 290 -118.11 -33.53 -31.08
C ALA A 290 -117.76 -32.85 -29.75
N LEU A 291 -118.17 -33.45 -28.62
CA LEU A 291 -117.86 -33.01 -27.26
C LEU A 291 -117.54 -34.23 -26.36
N PRO A 292 -116.66 -34.10 -25.35
CA PRO A 292 -116.49 -35.14 -24.32
C PRO A 292 -117.79 -35.38 -23.55
N GLY A 293 -118.12 -36.64 -23.25
CA GLY A 293 -119.39 -37.03 -22.62
C GLY A 293 -119.68 -36.31 -21.30
N TRP A 294 -118.70 -36.24 -20.40
CA TRP A 294 -118.76 -35.47 -19.15
C TRP A 294 -119.15 -34.00 -19.36
N ARG A 295 -118.64 -33.37 -20.42
CA ARG A 295 -118.91 -31.96 -20.76
C ARG A 295 -120.32 -31.80 -21.34
N TYR A 296 -120.82 -32.78 -22.08
CA TYR A 296 -122.18 -32.79 -22.59
C TYR A 296 -123.22 -33.04 -21.48
N LEU A 297 -123.00 -34.05 -20.63
CA LEU A 297 -123.84 -34.36 -19.47
C LEU A 297 -124.06 -33.12 -18.57
N ALA A 298 -122.96 -32.40 -18.27
CA ALA A 298 -122.98 -31.21 -17.44
C ALA A 298 -123.64 -29.97 -18.08
N GLN A 299 -123.91 -29.98 -19.39
CA GLN A 299 -124.44 -28.82 -20.14
C GLN A 299 -125.85 -29.05 -20.71
N ALA A 300 -126.24 -30.29 -20.98
CA ALA A 300 -127.49 -30.61 -21.71
C ALA A 300 -128.51 -31.43 -20.91
N VAL A 301 -128.18 -31.91 -19.70
CA VAL A 301 -129.06 -32.77 -18.88
C VAL A 301 -129.34 -32.10 -17.53
N ASP A 302 -130.58 -32.21 -17.04
CA ASP A 302 -130.97 -31.69 -15.71
C ASP A 302 -130.26 -32.48 -14.58
N PRO A 303 -129.70 -31.82 -13.54
CA PRO A 303 -129.04 -32.49 -12.42
C PRO A 303 -129.85 -33.57 -11.71
N ALA A 304 -131.19 -33.50 -11.71
CA ALA A 304 -132.04 -34.53 -11.13
C ALA A 304 -131.98 -35.86 -11.91
N ASP A 305 -131.70 -35.80 -13.22
CA ASP A 305 -131.64 -36.95 -14.13
C ASP A 305 -130.21 -37.47 -14.36
N HIS A 306 -129.17 -36.74 -13.93
CA HIS A 306 -127.75 -37.15 -14.09
C HIS A 306 -127.49 -38.56 -13.57
N ALA A 307 -128.00 -38.89 -12.38
CA ALA A 307 -127.83 -40.23 -11.79
C ALA A 307 -128.52 -41.34 -12.61
N ARG A 308 -129.62 -41.03 -13.32
CA ARG A 308 -130.30 -41.98 -14.21
C ARG A 308 -129.50 -42.21 -15.49
N VAL A 309 -128.94 -41.15 -16.08
CA VAL A 309 -128.13 -41.24 -17.32
C VAL A 309 -126.81 -41.97 -17.05
N LEU A 310 -126.11 -41.61 -15.96
CA LEU A 310 -124.89 -42.29 -15.51
C LEU A 310 -125.09 -43.80 -15.29
N ALA A 311 -126.23 -44.21 -14.73
CA ALA A 311 -126.56 -45.61 -14.51
C ALA A 311 -127.06 -46.35 -15.77
N ALA A 312 -127.47 -45.62 -16.83
CA ALA A 312 -128.05 -46.20 -18.04
C ALA A 312 -127.04 -46.35 -19.19
N ARG A 313 -126.09 -45.40 -19.34
CA ARG A 313 -125.10 -45.35 -20.43
C ARG A 313 -123.74 -44.81 -19.95
N PRO A 314 -123.04 -45.49 -19.02
CA PRO A 314 -121.73 -45.04 -18.54
C PRO A 314 -120.70 -44.94 -19.68
N GLU A 315 -120.77 -45.82 -20.69
CA GLU A 315 -119.84 -45.80 -21.82
C GLU A 315 -119.82 -44.47 -22.60
N LEU A 316 -120.96 -43.78 -22.72
CA LEU A 316 -121.05 -42.50 -23.44
C LEU A 316 -120.69 -41.29 -22.58
N VAL A 317 -120.67 -41.43 -21.26
CA VAL A 317 -120.31 -40.33 -20.35
C VAL A 317 -118.78 -40.16 -20.28
N ASP A 318 -118.02 -41.25 -20.31
CA ASP A 318 -116.55 -41.22 -20.42
C ASP A 318 -116.06 -41.19 -21.89
N GLY A 319 -116.99 -41.30 -22.85
CA GLY A 319 -116.73 -41.30 -24.29
C GLY A 319 -116.89 -39.94 -24.98
N VAL A 320 -117.16 -39.98 -26.28
CA VAL A 320 -117.34 -38.82 -27.16
C VAL A 320 -118.78 -38.76 -27.67
N ILE A 321 -119.40 -37.59 -27.57
CA ILE A 321 -120.78 -37.36 -28.00
C ILE A 321 -120.80 -36.42 -29.21
N ILE A 322 -121.36 -36.93 -30.31
CA ILE A 322 -121.61 -36.17 -31.53
C ILE A 322 -122.97 -35.48 -31.37
N THR A 323 -122.97 -34.15 -31.53
CA THR A 323 -124.17 -33.33 -31.27
C THR A 323 -125.14 -33.27 -32.46
N ASP A 324 -124.65 -33.60 -33.66
CA ASP A 324 -125.44 -33.70 -34.90
C ASP A 324 -125.68 -35.18 -35.30
N PRO A 325 -126.93 -35.69 -35.30
CA PRO A 325 -127.23 -37.07 -35.64
C PRO A 325 -126.81 -37.48 -37.06
N ASP A 326 -126.94 -36.59 -38.05
CA ASP A 326 -126.66 -36.91 -39.45
C ASP A 326 -125.14 -37.10 -39.71
N SER A 327 -124.28 -36.48 -38.89
CA SER A 327 -122.83 -36.67 -38.95
C SER A 327 -122.31 -37.97 -38.31
N HIS A 328 -123.16 -38.75 -37.62
CA HIS A 328 -122.75 -39.98 -36.91
C HIS A 328 -122.10 -41.03 -37.84
N ALA A 329 -122.63 -41.20 -39.04
CA ALA A 329 -122.07 -42.14 -40.02
C ALA A 329 -120.69 -41.69 -40.54
N ARG A 330 -120.52 -40.40 -40.82
CA ARG A 330 -119.24 -39.81 -41.27
C ARG A 330 -118.14 -39.92 -40.19
N ALA A 331 -118.51 -39.77 -38.91
CA ALA A 331 -117.57 -39.94 -37.81
C ALA A 331 -117.05 -41.37 -37.69
N ARG A 332 -117.91 -42.37 -37.94
CA ARG A 332 -117.55 -43.79 -37.92
C ARG A 332 -116.60 -44.18 -39.04
N GLU A 333 -116.79 -43.59 -40.22
CA GLU A 333 -115.89 -43.76 -41.38
C GLU A 333 -114.54 -43.08 -41.11
N ALA A 334 -114.54 -41.80 -40.75
CA ALA A 334 -113.32 -41.04 -40.48
C ALA A 334 -112.45 -41.62 -39.36
N LEU A 335 -113.05 -42.07 -38.25
CA LEU A 335 -112.32 -42.70 -37.14
C LEU A 335 -111.87 -44.14 -37.43
N GLY A 336 -112.46 -44.81 -38.44
CA GLY A 336 -112.00 -46.10 -38.93
C GLY A 336 -110.69 -45.98 -39.73
N ASP A 337 -110.65 -45.02 -40.67
CA ASP A 337 -109.47 -44.76 -41.51
C ASP A 337 -108.31 -44.12 -40.73
N ALA A 338 -108.60 -43.38 -39.66
CA ALA A 338 -107.59 -42.63 -38.90
C ALA A 338 -106.59 -43.49 -38.11
N ALA A 339 -106.90 -44.76 -37.84
CA ALA A 339 -106.05 -45.70 -37.10
C ALA A 339 -105.48 -45.14 -35.77
N LEU A 340 -106.28 -44.35 -35.03
CA LEU A 340 -105.85 -43.64 -33.80
C LEU A 340 -105.43 -44.56 -32.64
N LEU A 341 -105.79 -45.85 -32.70
CA LEU A 341 -105.38 -46.93 -31.77
C LEU A 341 -105.32 -46.50 -30.28
N PRO A 342 -106.43 -45.97 -29.72
CA PRO A 342 -106.47 -45.53 -28.33
C PRO A 342 -106.14 -46.66 -27.35
N ARG A 343 -105.61 -46.26 -26.19
CA ARG A 343 -105.24 -47.12 -25.07
C ARG A 343 -106.41 -47.33 -24.10
N SER A 344 -107.48 -46.55 -24.21
CA SER A 344 -108.77 -46.78 -23.56
C SER A 344 -109.90 -47.09 -24.56
N ALA A 345 -111.00 -47.66 -24.06
CA ALA A 345 -112.18 -48.01 -24.86
C ALA A 345 -113.06 -46.77 -25.12
N VAL A 346 -112.65 -45.91 -26.07
CA VAL A 346 -113.39 -44.69 -26.42
C VAL A 346 -114.68 -45.04 -27.18
N ALA A 347 -115.83 -44.95 -26.50
CA ALA A 347 -117.13 -45.06 -27.13
C ALA A 347 -117.54 -43.72 -27.76
N VAL A 348 -118.17 -43.78 -28.93
CA VAL A 348 -118.65 -42.64 -29.70
C VAL A 348 -120.14 -42.85 -30.01
N GLY A 349 -120.98 -41.87 -29.71
CA GLY A 349 -122.42 -41.96 -29.95
C GLY A 349 -123.10 -40.61 -30.11
N THR A 350 -124.39 -40.62 -30.40
CA THR A 350 -125.15 -39.37 -30.60
C THR A 350 -125.75 -38.82 -29.31
N ALA A 351 -126.04 -37.51 -29.30
CA ALA A 351 -126.85 -36.86 -28.27
C ALA A 351 -128.19 -37.57 -27.99
N ALA A 352 -128.82 -38.19 -29.01
CA ALA A 352 -130.05 -38.95 -28.85
C ALA A 352 -129.83 -40.31 -28.15
N ALA A 353 -128.71 -40.99 -28.44
CA ALA A 353 -128.37 -42.29 -27.84
C ALA A 353 -128.14 -42.20 -26.31
N LEU A 354 -127.64 -41.07 -25.81
CA LEU A 354 -127.48 -40.83 -24.36
C LEU A 354 -128.83 -40.67 -23.62
N LEU A 355 -129.86 -40.16 -24.31
CA LEU A 355 -131.15 -39.78 -23.72
C LEU A 355 -132.27 -40.81 -23.94
N ALA A 356 -132.04 -41.81 -24.78
CA ALA A 356 -133.01 -42.88 -25.05
C ALA A 356 -133.17 -43.84 -23.85
N PRO A 357 -134.38 -44.38 -23.59
CA PRO A 357 -134.57 -45.50 -22.66
C PRO A 357 -133.73 -46.71 -23.10
N THR A 358 -133.19 -47.47 -22.14
CA THR A 358 -132.34 -48.64 -22.43
C THR A 358 -133.10 -49.71 -23.22
N PRO A 359 -132.59 -50.15 -24.38
CA PRO A 359 -133.18 -51.27 -25.13
C PRO A 359 -132.96 -52.60 -24.39
N ALA A 360 -133.71 -53.63 -24.79
CA ALA A 360 -133.50 -54.99 -24.31
C ALA A 360 -132.15 -55.55 -24.84
N PRO A 361 -131.49 -56.48 -24.12
CA PRO A 361 -130.13 -56.91 -24.43
C PRO A 361 -129.93 -57.63 -25.78
N ASP A 362 -131.01 -57.98 -26.49
CA ASP A 362 -130.98 -58.63 -27.81
C ASP A 362 -131.37 -57.67 -28.97
N THR A 363 -131.25 -56.35 -28.78
CA THR A 363 -131.56 -55.34 -29.82
C THR A 363 -130.36 -54.44 -30.15
N ASP A 364 -129.75 -54.65 -31.32
CA ASP A 364 -128.73 -53.79 -31.90
C ASP A 364 -129.31 -52.43 -32.33
N SER A 365 -129.32 -51.46 -31.40
CA SER A 365 -129.44 -50.04 -31.72
C SER A 365 -128.06 -49.51 -32.17
N GLY A 366 -127.83 -49.39 -33.48
CA GLY A 366 -126.56 -48.99 -34.09
C GLY A 366 -126.09 -47.55 -33.86
N ASP A 367 -126.56 -46.92 -32.78
CA ASP A 367 -126.45 -45.50 -32.43
C ASP A 367 -125.22 -45.16 -31.56
N VAL A 368 -124.39 -46.17 -31.28
CA VAL A 368 -123.09 -46.09 -30.59
C VAL A 368 -122.09 -46.97 -31.36
N PHE A 369 -120.81 -46.60 -31.38
CA PHE A 369 -119.70 -47.44 -31.82
C PHE A 369 -118.45 -47.20 -30.95
N LEU A 370 -117.48 -48.10 -31.00
CA LEU A 370 -116.19 -47.95 -30.31
C LEU A 370 -115.10 -47.59 -31.33
N VAL A 371 -114.16 -46.72 -30.95
CA VAL A 371 -112.89 -46.58 -31.66
C VAL A 371 -112.06 -47.86 -31.42
N PRO A 372 -111.47 -48.50 -32.45
CA PRO A 372 -110.76 -49.77 -32.27
C PRO A 372 -109.52 -49.59 -31.37
N PRO A 373 -109.45 -50.26 -30.20
CA PRO A 373 -108.35 -50.08 -29.25
C PRO A 373 -107.06 -50.76 -29.71
N ASN A 374 -105.94 -50.33 -29.15
CA ASN A 374 -104.62 -50.89 -29.45
C ASN A 374 -104.54 -52.42 -29.14
N PRO A 375 -104.01 -53.27 -30.06
CA PRO A 375 -103.80 -54.70 -29.82
C PRO A 375 -103.04 -55.03 -28.52
N ALA A 376 -102.03 -54.23 -28.16
CA ALA A 376 -101.23 -54.41 -26.95
C ALA A 376 -102.01 -54.22 -25.63
N MET A 377 -103.28 -53.80 -25.69
CA MET A 377 -104.18 -53.74 -24.52
C MET A 377 -104.90 -55.07 -24.23
N HIS A 378 -104.87 -56.05 -25.15
CA HIS A 378 -105.60 -57.31 -25.02
C HIS A 378 -104.86 -58.57 -25.51
N ASP A 379 -103.70 -58.42 -26.13
CA ASP A 379 -102.78 -59.50 -26.47
C ASP A 379 -101.46 -59.33 -25.70
N GLU A 380 -101.13 -60.32 -24.84
CA GLU A 380 -99.91 -60.30 -24.02
C GLU A 380 -98.62 -60.36 -24.85
N HIS A 381 -98.65 -60.98 -26.04
CA HIS A 381 -97.49 -61.01 -26.93
C HIS A 381 -97.27 -59.66 -27.60
N ALA A 382 -98.33 -59.00 -28.08
CA ALA A 382 -98.24 -57.63 -28.61
C ALA A 382 -97.75 -56.63 -27.53
N ALA A 383 -98.16 -56.83 -26.27
CA ALA A 383 -97.67 -56.04 -25.14
C ALA A 383 -96.18 -56.27 -24.84
N ASP A 384 -95.66 -57.49 -25.01
CA ASP A 384 -94.23 -57.78 -24.84
C ASP A 384 -93.36 -57.32 -26.02
N GLU A 385 -93.86 -57.38 -27.24
CA GLU A 385 -93.17 -56.85 -28.42
C GLU A 385 -93.03 -55.32 -28.33
N GLU A 386 -94.11 -54.60 -27.99
CA GLU A 386 -94.06 -53.13 -27.81
C GLU A 386 -93.18 -52.75 -26.61
N ARG A 387 -93.18 -53.51 -25.51
CA ARG A 387 -92.25 -53.30 -24.37
C ARG A 387 -90.79 -53.50 -24.78
N GLN A 388 -90.48 -54.47 -25.65
CA GLN A 388 -89.12 -54.67 -26.15
C GLN A 388 -88.71 -53.54 -27.11
N ALA A 389 -89.59 -53.13 -28.02
CA ALA A 389 -89.35 -52.02 -28.95
C ALA A 389 -89.19 -50.67 -28.25
N LEU A 390 -89.91 -50.42 -27.15
CA LEU A 390 -89.71 -49.22 -26.31
C LEU A 390 -88.39 -49.29 -25.53
N ARG A 391 -88.05 -50.44 -24.94
CA ARG A 391 -86.79 -50.61 -24.20
C ARG A 391 -85.55 -50.44 -25.06
N ALA A 392 -85.54 -51.01 -26.28
CA ALA A 392 -84.43 -50.86 -27.21
C ALA A 392 -84.18 -49.37 -27.55
N ARG A 393 -85.23 -48.66 -27.98
CA ARG A 393 -85.19 -47.22 -28.29
C ARG A 393 -84.79 -46.36 -27.07
N ALA A 394 -85.16 -46.76 -25.85
CA ALA A 394 -84.69 -46.09 -24.64
C ALA A 394 -83.18 -46.29 -24.43
N THR A 395 -82.68 -47.53 -24.53
CA THR A 395 -81.24 -47.82 -24.35
C THR A 395 -80.36 -47.19 -25.42
N GLU A 396 -80.83 -47.11 -26.67
CA GLU A 396 -80.13 -46.43 -27.77
C GLU A 396 -80.00 -44.92 -27.48
N ARG A 397 -81.10 -44.25 -27.11
CA ARG A 397 -81.05 -42.82 -26.75
C ARG A 397 -80.26 -42.54 -25.48
N ASP A 398 -80.26 -43.44 -24.49
CA ASP A 398 -79.37 -43.32 -23.33
C ASP A 398 -77.88 -43.45 -23.69
N GLU A 399 -77.53 -44.10 -24.80
CA GLU A 399 -76.16 -44.13 -25.35
C GLU A 399 -75.83 -42.84 -26.14
N GLU A 400 -76.76 -42.34 -26.94
CA GLU A 400 -76.64 -41.04 -27.62
C GLU A 400 -76.48 -39.89 -26.61
N ILE A 401 -77.31 -39.87 -25.55
CA ILE A 401 -77.23 -38.89 -24.45
C ILE A 401 -75.87 -38.95 -23.74
N ARG A 402 -75.33 -40.15 -23.50
CA ARG A 402 -74.00 -40.32 -22.87
C ARG A 402 -72.86 -39.85 -23.78
N THR A 403 -72.90 -40.21 -25.06
CA THR A 403 -71.84 -39.85 -26.01
C THR A 403 -71.85 -38.37 -26.37
N LEU A 404 -73.03 -37.74 -26.53
CA LEU A 404 -73.16 -36.29 -26.69
C LEU A 404 -72.75 -35.53 -25.42
N ALA A 405 -73.12 -36.00 -24.23
CA ALA A 405 -72.70 -35.36 -22.98
C ALA A 405 -71.17 -35.42 -22.76
N ALA A 406 -70.51 -36.50 -23.17
CA ALA A 406 -69.05 -36.62 -23.12
C ALA A 406 -68.37 -35.64 -24.10
N ARG A 407 -68.87 -35.52 -25.34
CA ARG A 407 -68.38 -34.55 -26.34
C ARG A 407 -68.57 -33.11 -25.86
N LEU A 408 -69.77 -32.76 -25.39
CA LEU A 408 -70.08 -31.45 -24.79
C LEU A 408 -69.16 -31.13 -23.60
N GLY A 409 -68.74 -32.14 -22.83
CA GLY A 409 -67.73 -31.99 -21.78
C GLY A 409 -66.36 -31.58 -22.35
N LYS A 410 -65.85 -32.31 -23.36
CA LYS A 410 -64.55 -32.00 -23.97
C LYS A 410 -64.55 -30.66 -24.70
N ASP A 411 -65.59 -30.36 -25.48
CA ASP A 411 -65.66 -29.11 -26.25
C ASP A 411 -65.69 -27.88 -25.33
N ARG A 412 -66.39 -27.94 -24.18
CA ARG A 412 -66.33 -26.90 -23.14
C ARG A 412 -64.95 -26.80 -22.47
N GLU A 413 -64.26 -27.91 -22.23
CA GLU A 413 -62.90 -27.91 -21.67
C GLU A 413 -61.92 -27.23 -22.63
N LEU A 414 -61.99 -27.56 -23.92
CA LEU A 414 -61.18 -26.95 -24.97
C LEU A 414 -61.48 -25.45 -25.11
N ALA A 415 -62.75 -25.04 -25.11
CA ALA A 415 -63.14 -23.63 -25.13
C ALA A 415 -62.57 -22.86 -23.93
N ALA A 416 -62.62 -23.45 -22.73
CA ALA A 416 -62.05 -22.85 -21.52
C ALA A 416 -60.52 -22.77 -21.56
N ARG A 417 -59.82 -23.83 -22.00
CA ARG A 417 -58.35 -23.83 -22.16
C ARG A 417 -57.89 -22.83 -23.21
N LEU A 418 -58.57 -22.78 -24.37
CA LEU A 418 -58.30 -21.86 -25.47
C LEU A 418 -58.53 -20.40 -25.06
N ALA A 419 -59.65 -20.10 -24.37
CA ALA A 419 -59.92 -18.75 -23.85
C ALA A 419 -58.94 -18.34 -22.73
N SER A 420 -58.50 -19.28 -21.88
CA SER A 420 -57.46 -19.03 -20.88
C SER A 420 -56.12 -18.68 -21.53
N TRP A 421 -55.70 -19.43 -22.56
CA TRP A 421 -54.49 -19.11 -23.32
C TRP A 421 -54.62 -17.76 -24.05
N ARG A 422 -55.74 -17.49 -24.72
CA ARG A 422 -56.00 -16.21 -25.41
C ARG A 422 -56.01 -14.99 -24.48
N THR A 423 -56.14 -15.20 -23.17
CA THR A 423 -56.05 -14.16 -22.14
C THR A 423 -54.58 -13.84 -21.76
N GLY A 424 -53.67 -14.82 -21.83
CA GLY A 424 -52.22 -14.61 -21.65
C GLY A 424 -51.50 -14.20 -22.94
N CYS A 425 -51.88 -14.82 -24.05
CA CYS A 425 -51.36 -14.59 -25.40
C CYS A 425 -52.45 -14.06 -26.35
N PRO A 426 -52.67 -12.73 -26.40
CA PRO A 426 -53.50 -12.08 -27.42
C PRO A 426 -53.00 -12.34 -28.85
N ALA A 427 -53.87 -12.19 -29.85
CA ALA A 427 -53.55 -12.43 -31.25
C ALA A 427 -52.25 -11.72 -31.70
N GLY A 428 -51.29 -12.48 -32.23
CA GLY A 428 -49.98 -11.98 -32.68
C GLY A 428 -48.93 -11.79 -31.57
N ARG A 429 -49.30 -11.90 -30.28
CA ARG A 429 -48.35 -11.80 -29.16
C ARG A 429 -47.29 -12.91 -29.21
N LEU A 430 -47.64 -14.10 -29.70
CA LEU A 430 -46.70 -15.20 -29.89
C LEU A 430 -45.57 -14.82 -30.86
N ALA A 431 -45.92 -14.10 -31.94
CA ALA A 431 -44.95 -13.59 -32.91
C ALA A 431 -44.12 -12.40 -32.38
N GLU A 432 -44.70 -11.51 -31.57
CA GLU A 432 -43.95 -10.47 -30.87
C GLU A 432 -42.89 -11.08 -29.94
N LEU A 433 -43.25 -12.13 -29.18
CA LEU A 433 -42.34 -12.83 -28.28
C LEU A 433 -41.25 -13.59 -29.05
N ALA A 434 -41.59 -14.21 -30.18
CA ALA A 434 -40.63 -14.88 -31.06
C ALA A 434 -39.59 -13.89 -31.62
N GLN A 435 -40.04 -12.72 -32.11
CA GLN A 435 -39.16 -11.67 -32.60
C GLN A 435 -38.30 -11.09 -31.47
N ALA A 436 -38.87 -10.82 -30.30
CA ALA A 436 -38.12 -10.31 -29.16
C ALA A 436 -37.03 -11.29 -28.69
N ALA A 437 -37.30 -12.59 -28.69
CA ALA A 437 -36.30 -13.62 -28.40
C ALA A 437 -35.19 -13.70 -29.48
N HIS A 438 -35.53 -13.49 -30.75
CA HIS A 438 -34.55 -13.41 -31.83
C HIS A 438 -33.66 -12.15 -31.71
N ASP A 439 -34.26 -10.97 -31.54
CA ASP A 439 -33.55 -9.69 -31.47
C ASP A 439 -32.62 -9.63 -30.24
N THR A 440 -33.07 -10.13 -29.08
CA THR A 440 -32.26 -10.19 -27.87
C THR A 440 -31.13 -11.22 -27.96
N ARG A 441 -31.34 -12.37 -28.61
CA ARG A 441 -30.26 -13.32 -28.92
C ARG A 441 -29.22 -12.71 -29.86
N ALA A 442 -29.64 -12.06 -30.95
CA ALA A 442 -28.71 -11.42 -31.88
C ALA A 442 -27.86 -10.34 -31.18
N PHE A 443 -28.46 -9.55 -30.27
CA PHE A 443 -27.74 -8.58 -29.46
C PHE A 443 -26.80 -9.22 -28.42
N ALA A 444 -27.12 -10.42 -27.91
CA ALA A 444 -26.22 -11.19 -27.05
C ALA A 444 -25.01 -11.75 -27.83
N GLU A 445 -25.24 -12.29 -29.03
CA GLU A 445 -24.18 -12.75 -29.94
C GLU A 445 -23.25 -11.60 -30.36
N GLU A 446 -23.80 -10.42 -30.66
CA GLU A 446 -23.03 -9.18 -30.94
C GLU A 446 -22.21 -8.72 -29.71
N SER A 447 -22.82 -8.71 -28.52
CA SER A 447 -22.15 -8.31 -27.27
C SER A 447 -21.04 -9.30 -26.84
N GLU A 448 -21.21 -10.61 -27.09
CA GLU A 448 -20.18 -11.61 -26.84
C GLU A 448 -19.01 -11.48 -27.82
N ALA A 449 -19.28 -11.10 -29.08
CA ALA A 449 -18.23 -10.76 -30.04
C ALA A 449 -17.44 -9.50 -29.61
N GLU A 450 -18.11 -8.42 -29.17
CA GLU A 450 -17.42 -7.24 -28.60
C GLU A 450 -16.55 -7.60 -27.38
N LEU A 451 -17.01 -8.51 -26.52
CA LEU A 451 -16.25 -9.01 -25.37
C LEU A 451 -15.03 -9.84 -25.81
N ALA A 452 -15.15 -10.66 -26.85
CA ALA A 452 -14.03 -11.42 -27.41
C ALA A 452 -12.97 -10.48 -28.01
N GLU A 453 -13.37 -9.44 -28.74
CA GLU A 453 -12.45 -8.41 -29.24
C GLU A 453 -11.79 -7.63 -28.10
N ALA A 454 -12.54 -7.19 -27.09
CA ALA A 454 -12.00 -6.49 -25.93
C ALA A 454 -10.98 -7.34 -25.14
N ARG A 455 -11.21 -8.66 -25.05
CA ARG A 455 -10.27 -9.63 -24.45
C ARG A 455 -8.96 -9.76 -25.24
N THR A 456 -9.02 -9.82 -26.58
CA THR A 456 -7.80 -9.86 -27.41
C THR A 456 -7.00 -8.56 -27.32
N VAL A 457 -7.65 -7.40 -27.41
CA VAL A 457 -7.01 -6.08 -27.26
C VAL A 457 -6.37 -5.93 -25.88
N ARG A 458 -7.01 -6.42 -24.81
CA ARG A 458 -6.40 -6.46 -23.48
C ARG A 458 -5.17 -7.36 -23.45
N ALA A 459 -5.23 -8.57 -23.99
CA ALA A 459 -4.10 -9.50 -24.00
C ALA A 459 -2.88 -8.90 -24.71
N GLU A 460 -3.07 -8.29 -25.89
CA GLU A 460 -2.02 -7.57 -26.62
C GLU A 460 -1.46 -6.38 -25.82
N ALA A 461 -2.31 -5.64 -25.11
CA ALA A 461 -1.91 -4.50 -24.29
C ALA A 461 -1.15 -4.91 -23.01
N ASP A 462 -1.59 -5.97 -22.33
CA ASP A 462 -0.90 -6.55 -21.16
C ASP A 462 0.47 -7.13 -21.59
N GLU A 463 0.56 -7.85 -22.72
CA GLU A 463 1.84 -8.30 -23.29
C GLU A 463 2.77 -7.12 -23.60
N ALA A 464 2.30 -6.11 -24.32
CA ALA A 464 3.07 -4.91 -24.65
C ALA A 464 3.54 -4.14 -23.39
N ALA A 465 2.73 -4.11 -22.33
CA ALA A 465 3.09 -3.52 -21.04
C ALA A 465 4.20 -4.32 -20.33
N THR A 466 4.15 -5.65 -20.34
CA THR A 466 5.23 -6.49 -19.77
C THR A 466 6.55 -6.33 -20.51
N GLU A 467 6.52 -6.31 -21.85
CA GLU A 467 7.72 -6.13 -22.66
C GLU A 467 8.34 -4.73 -22.47
N ALA A 468 7.51 -3.69 -22.48
CA ALA A 468 7.99 -2.33 -22.22
C ALA A 468 8.55 -2.16 -20.80
N ALA A 469 8.00 -2.86 -19.80
CA ALA A 469 8.56 -2.91 -18.45
C ALA A 469 9.92 -3.66 -18.39
N ARG A 470 10.06 -4.79 -19.11
CA ARG A 470 11.34 -5.50 -19.24
C ARG A 470 12.42 -4.61 -19.85
N VAL A 471 12.11 -3.96 -20.98
CA VAL A 471 13.04 -3.05 -21.66
C VAL A 471 13.39 -1.85 -20.77
N ARG A 472 12.45 -1.29 -20.00
CA ARG A 472 12.73 -0.24 -19.00
C ARG A 472 13.78 -0.70 -17.99
N ASP A 473 13.65 -1.90 -17.44
CA ASP A 473 14.52 -2.38 -16.37
C ASP A 473 15.92 -2.77 -16.90
N GLU A 474 16.02 -3.36 -18.08
CA GLU A 474 17.31 -3.56 -18.79
C GLU A 474 18.04 -2.23 -19.01
N ARG A 475 17.33 -1.18 -19.45
CA ARG A 475 17.91 0.16 -19.65
C ARG A 475 18.25 0.84 -18.33
N GLN A 476 17.49 0.59 -17.27
CA GLN A 476 17.79 1.08 -15.92
C GLN A 476 19.10 0.48 -15.40
N GLU A 477 19.29 -0.83 -15.56
CA GLU A 477 20.55 -1.49 -15.21
C GLU A 477 21.72 -0.95 -16.05
N ALA A 478 21.54 -0.75 -17.35
CA ALA A 478 22.56 -0.19 -18.23
C ALA A 478 22.97 1.23 -17.80
N ALA A 479 22.00 2.10 -17.50
CA ALA A 479 22.23 3.45 -17.00
C ALA A 479 22.97 3.44 -15.64
N GLN A 480 22.57 2.57 -14.70
CA GLN A 480 23.27 2.43 -13.42
C GLN A 480 24.71 1.92 -13.58
N LYS A 481 24.95 0.95 -14.47
CA LYS A 481 26.30 0.41 -14.76
C LYS A 481 27.19 1.49 -15.38
N ALA A 482 26.67 2.22 -16.37
CA ALA A 482 27.39 3.34 -17.02
C ALA A 482 27.74 4.43 -16.00
N ARG A 483 26.77 4.89 -15.19
CA ARG A 483 27.00 5.89 -14.14
C ARG A 483 28.08 5.48 -13.13
N ARG A 484 28.03 4.25 -12.61
CA ARG A 484 29.06 3.74 -11.67
C ARG A 484 30.46 3.78 -12.30
N SER A 485 30.59 3.46 -13.59
CA SER A 485 31.88 3.57 -14.29
C SER A 485 32.32 5.02 -14.52
N ALA A 486 31.38 5.94 -14.80
CA ALA A 486 31.67 7.37 -14.98
C ALA A 486 32.11 8.04 -13.67
N ASP A 487 31.37 7.83 -12.57
CA ASP A 487 31.71 8.32 -11.23
C ASP A 487 33.10 7.82 -10.79
N ALA A 488 33.39 6.52 -10.97
CA ALA A 488 34.66 5.92 -10.58
C ALA A 488 35.84 6.42 -11.44
N LEU A 489 35.70 6.46 -12.77
CA LEU A 489 36.74 6.98 -13.67
C LEU A 489 37.00 8.47 -13.44
N ALA A 490 35.98 9.28 -13.14
CA ALA A 490 36.14 10.69 -12.79
C ALA A 490 36.94 10.86 -11.48
N GLY A 491 36.61 10.08 -10.43
CA GLY A 491 37.34 10.08 -9.17
C GLY A 491 38.79 9.59 -9.28
N LEU A 492 39.05 8.66 -10.21
CA LEU A 492 40.39 8.18 -10.54
C LEU A 492 41.20 9.23 -11.33
N ALA A 493 40.60 9.83 -12.36
CA ALA A 493 41.21 10.88 -13.17
C ALA A 493 41.54 12.15 -12.37
N PHE A 494 40.76 12.47 -11.33
CA PHE A 494 41.11 13.53 -10.38
C PHE A 494 42.38 13.19 -9.59
N ARG A 495 42.41 12.03 -8.91
CA ARG A 495 43.52 11.65 -8.02
C ARG A 495 44.82 11.39 -8.77
N LEU A 496 44.77 10.90 -10.01
CA LEU A 496 45.95 10.74 -10.85
C LEU A 496 46.59 12.07 -11.28
N ARG A 497 45.84 13.19 -11.31
CA ARG A 497 46.41 14.53 -11.48
C ARG A 497 47.15 14.99 -10.22
N GLU A 498 46.61 14.68 -9.03
CA GLU A 498 47.25 15.02 -7.75
C GLU A 498 48.50 14.16 -7.44
N ARG A 499 48.55 12.92 -7.96
CA ARG A 499 49.68 11.96 -7.82
C ARG A 499 51.05 12.60 -8.08
N ALA A 500 51.16 13.46 -9.10
CA ALA A 500 52.41 14.14 -9.43
C ALA A 500 52.85 15.12 -8.32
N GLY A 501 51.92 15.87 -7.71
CA GLY A 501 52.20 16.76 -6.58
C GLY A 501 52.58 15.99 -5.32
N TRP A 502 51.90 14.87 -5.03
CA TRP A 502 52.22 14.00 -3.89
C TRP A 502 53.62 13.38 -4.03
N GLN A 503 54.03 12.98 -5.25
CA GLN A 503 55.37 12.45 -5.51
C GLN A 503 56.49 13.49 -5.32
N VAL A 504 56.23 14.77 -5.56
CA VAL A 504 57.17 15.86 -5.23
C VAL A 504 57.24 16.07 -3.72
N LYS A 505 56.10 16.28 -3.06
CA LYS A 505 56.05 16.53 -1.60
C LYS A 505 56.61 15.36 -0.77
N LEU A 506 56.49 14.12 -1.26
CA LEU A 506 57.08 12.93 -0.65
C LEU A 506 58.61 12.92 -0.68
N ARG A 507 59.25 13.51 -1.70
CA ARG A 507 60.71 13.67 -1.76
C ARG A 507 61.16 14.74 -0.77
N GLU A 508 60.54 15.92 -0.83
CA GLU A 508 60.80 17.02 0.10
C GLU A 508 60.74 16.56 1.57
N LEU A 509 59.67 15.87 1.98
CA LEU A 509 59.53 15.36 3.36
C LEU A 509 60.49 14.22 3.70
N ALA A 510 61.03 13.49 2.71
CA ALA A 510 62.05 12.47 2.95
C ALA A 510 63.43 13.11 3.17
N ASP A 511 63.75 14.17 2.43
CA ASP A 511 64.97 14.96 2.58
C ASP A 511 64.92 15.75 3.92
N GLU A 512 63.80 16.42 4.22
CA GLU A 512 63.54 17.09 5.51
C GLU A 512 63.69 16.13 6.72
N ALA A 513 63.24 14.86 6.57
CA ALA A 513 63.42 13.85 7.61
C ALA A 513 64.90 13.46 7.78
N ALA A 514 65.64 13.24 6.68
CA ALA A 514 67.05 12.85 6.73
C ALA A 514 67.94 13.93 7.35
N GLU A 515 67.71 15.21 7.04
CA GLU A 515 68.44 16.34 7.64
C GLU A 515 68.16 16.46 9.15
N ALA A 516 66.90 16.28 9.57
CA ALA A 516 66.52 16.28 10.97
C ALA A 516 67.11 15.08 11.75
N GLU A 517 67.21 13.90 11.13
CA GLU A 517 67.86 12.73 11.72
C GLU A 517 69.36 12.90 11.90
N ALA A 518 70.07 13.40 10.88
CA ALA A 518 71.50 13.69 10.97
C ALA A 518 71.79 14.75 12.05
N SER A 519 70.94 15.77 12.15
CA SER A 519 71.01 16.80 13.19
C SER A 519 70.79 16.21 14.60
N ALA A 520 69.80 15.33 14.76
CA ALA A 520 69.52 14.67 16.02
C ALA A 520 70.68 13.76 16.48
N GLN A 521 71.34 13.06 15.55
CA GLN A 521 72.51 12.22 15.81
C GLN A 521 73.73 13.06 16.24
N ALA A 522 74.08 14.10 15.49
CA ALA A 522 75.21 14.98 15.81
C ALA A 522 75.07 15.66 17.19
N CYS A 523 73.84 15.97 17.61
CA CYS A 523 73.58 16.47 18.95
C CYS A 523 73.68 15.39 20.04
N LEU A 524 73.29 14.13 19.78
CA LEU A 524 73.53 13.02 20.73
C LEU A 524 75.02 12.71 20.91
N GLU A 525 75.80 12.75 19.84
CA GLU A 525 77.25 12.52 19.93
C GLU A 525 77.93 13.60 20.76
N ARG A 526 77.54 14.88 20.56
CA ARG A 526 78.00 16.00 21.38
C ARG A 526 77.58 15.86 22.85
N ALA A 527 76.36 15.43 23.13
CA ALA A 527 75.87 15.20 24.49
C ALA A 527 76.61 14.04 25.19
N ARG A 528 76.89 12.95 24.47
CA ARG A 528 77.65 11.80 24.98
C ARG A 528 79.10 12.18 25.30
N ALA A 529 79.78 12.90 24.40
CA ALA A 529 81.14 13.37 24.64
C ALA A 529 81.21 14.25 25.90
N ALA A 530 80.30 15.22 26.03
CA ALA A 530 80.23 16.09 27.21
C ALA A 530 79.96 15.29 28.51
N ASP A 531 79.08 14.29 28.49
CA ASP A 531 78.81 13.44 29.66
C ASP A 531 79.96 12.45 29.97
N GLU A 532 80.70 11.98 28.97
CA GLU A 532 81.90 11.16 29.17
C GLU A 532 83.06 11.96 29.78
N ASP A 533 83.30 13.19 29.28
CA ASP A 533 84.26 14.13 29.87
C ASP A 533 83.85 14.53 31.30
N ARG A 534 82.55 14.80 31.52
CA ARG A 534 82.01 15.07 32.87
C ARG A 534 82.25 13.92 33.83
N ARG A 535 81.99 12.68 33.40
CA ARG A 535 82.28 11.46 34.18
C ARG A 535 83.79 11.30 34.41
N ALA A 536 84.66 11.77 33.52
CA ALA A 536 86.11 11.75 33.73
C ALA A 536 86.51 12.78 34.81
N ALA A 537 86.06 14.02 34.72
CA ALA A 537 86.30 15.08 35.71
C ALA A 537 85.78 14.67 37.10
N GLN A 538 84.54 14.19 37.20
CA GLN A 538 83.97 13.72 38.47
C GLN A 538 84.76 12.57 39.10
N ARG A 539 85.30 11.64 38.29
CA ARG A 539 86.17 10.55 38.79
C ARG A 539 87.51 11.09 39.28
N ALA A 540 88.10 12.06 38.60
CA ALA A 540 89.33 12.71 39.05
C ALA A 540 89.11 13.42 40.40
N ALA A 541 88.00 14.15 40.57
CA ALA A 541 87.62 14.78 41.83
C ALA A 541 87.39 13.76 42.97
N ASP A 542 86.66 12.67 42.69
CA ASP A 542 86.41 11.60 43.66
C ASP A 542 87.71 10.88 44.07
N ASP A 543 88.59 10.56 43.11
CA ASP A 543 89.86 9.87 43.38
C ASP A 543 90.89 10.78 44.06
N ALA A 544 90.88 12.08 43.78
CA ALA A 544 91.65 13.07 44.53
C ALA A 544 91.15 13.20 45.99
N ARG A 545 89.83 13.23 46.22
CA ARG A 545 89.24 13.18 47.58
C ARG A 545 89.50 11.85 48.30
N ARG A 546 89.45 10.71 47.59
CA ARG A 546 89.85 9.40 48.15
C ARG A 546 91.32 9.41 48.54
N THR A 547 92.19 10.00 47.72
CA THR A 547 93.62 10.16 48.01
C THR A 547 93.84 11.01 49.27
N ALA A 548 93.21 12.19 49.37
CA ALA A 548 93.28 13.04 50.57
C ALA A 548 92.79 12.32 51.83
N ARG A 549 91.69 11.55 51.75
CA ARG A 549 91.17 10.73 52.86
C ARG A 549 92.11 9.58 53.21
N ALA A 550 92.67 8.88 52.23
CA ALA A 550 93.59 7.76 52.44
C ALA A 550 94.91 8.22 53.10
N LEU A 551 95.46 9.37 52.68
CA LEU A 551 96.67 9.95 53.29
C LEU A 551 96.42 10.35 54.76
N ARG A 552 95.23 10.85 55.09
CA ARG A 552 94.82 11.14 56.48
C ARG A 552 94.52 9.87 57.30
N ALA A 553 93.96 8.83 56.70
CA ALA A 553 93.76 7.53 57.33
C ALA A 553 95.11 6.86 57.64
N GLU A 554 96.04 6.85 56.69
CA GLU A 554 97.41 6.36 56.87
C GLU A 554 98.13 7.12 58.00
N ARG A 555 97.96 8.45 58.09
CA ARG A 555 98.45 9.24 59.25
C ARG A 555 97.92 8.69 60.58
N SER A 556 96.66 8.25 60.65
CA SER A 556 96.04 7.74 61.88
C SER A 556 96.40 6.29 62.24
N GLU A 557 96.85 5.48 61.27
CA GLU A 557 97.28 4.09 61.51
C GLU A 557 98.74 3.98 62.01
N ILE A 558 99.52 5.05 61.91
CA ILE A 558 100.94 5.11 62.31
C ILE A 558 101.05 5.26 63.83
N ALA A 559 101.07 4.13 64.53
CA ALA A 559 101.17 4.07 65.98
C ALA A 559 102.52 4.61 66.51
N GLY A 560 102.48 5.68 67.31
CA GLY A 560 103.61 6.15 68.14
C GLY A 560 104.20 7.52 67.80
N ALA A 561 103.59 8.31 66.90
CA ALA A 561 103.97 9.69 66.65
C ALA A 561 103.23 10.68 67.57
N PRO A 562 103.81 11.86 67.92
CA PRO A 562 103.10 12.92 68.64
C PRO A 562 102.16 13.71 67.71
N ASP A 563 101.04 14.20 68.26
CA ASP A 563 100.02 14.92 67.49
C ASP A 563 100.42 16.35 67.09
N ASP A 564 101.13 17.07 67.97
CA ASP A 564 101.66 18.41 67.71
C ASP A 564 103.07 18.34 67.10
N VAL A 565 103.21 18.84 65.87
CA VAL A 565 104.49 18.99 65.18
C VAL A 565 104.72 20.49 64.92
N PRO A 566 105.72 21.12 65.56
CA PRO A 566 105.99 22.54 65.32
C PRO A 566 106.49 22.78 63.89
N GLU A 567 106.00 23.85 63.29
CA GLU A 567 106.57 24.47 62.10
C GLU A 567 107.78 25.31 62.54
N ASP A 568 108.97 24.91 62.08
CA ASP A 568 110.19 25.72 62.17
C ASP A 568 111.02 25.49 60.90
N ASP A 569 111.73 26.53 60.46
CA ASP A 569 111.92 26.78 59.04
C ASP A 569 113.26 26.27 58.46
N ALA A 570 113.22 25.92 57.17
CA ALA A 570 114.33 25.57 56.29
C ALA A 570 115.22 24.33 56.60
N GLN A 571 115.45 23.54 55.54
CA GLN A 571 116.48 22.50 55.38
C GLN A 571 116.27 21.14 56.09
N THR A 572 115.49 20.27 55.45
CA THR A 572 115.56 18.80 55.62
C THR A 572 115.33 18.16 54.24
N PRO A 573 116.04 17.08 53.84
CA PRO A 573 115.94 16.55 52.48
C PRO A 573 114.54 15.97 52.16
N LYS A 574 114.00 16.31 50.98
CA LYS A 574 112.69 15.84 50.49
C LYS A 574 112.71 14.36 50.08
N ALA A 575 112.57 13.46 51.05
CA ALA A 575 112.29 12.04 50.80
C ALA A 575 110.88 11.86 50.20
N SER A 576 110.68 10.82 49.39
CA SER A 576 109.38 10.53 48.75
C SER A 576 108.51 9.62 49.61
N LEU A 577 107.18 9.77 49.52
CA LEU A 577 106.21 8.96 50.26
C LEU A 577 106.42 7.43 50.13
N PRO A 578 106.71 6.86 48.94
CA PRO A 578 107.02 5.43 48.83
C PRO A 578 108.25 5.00 49.63
N ALA A 579 109.33 5.78 49.64
CA ALA A 579 110.54 5.45 50.39
C ALA A 579 110.30 5.49 51.91
N LEU A 580 109.45 6.41 52.38
CA LEU A 580 109.01 6.48 53.78
C LEU A 580 108.11 5.29 54.16
N ARG A 581 107.26 4.81 53.26
CA ARG A 581 106.41 3.62 53.44
C ARG A 581 107.18 2.30 53.45
N GLU A 582 108.16 2.12 52.57
CA GLU A 582 108.95 0.88 52.49
C GLU A 582 109.83 0.70 53.74
N ALA A 583 110.40 1.80 54.26
CA ALA A 583 111.13 1.81 55.53
C ALA A 583 110.28 1.34 56.73
N TYR A 584 108.95 1.53 56.68
CA TYR A 584 108.02 1.02 57.69
C TYR A 584 107.60 -0.45 57.44
N ARG A 585 107.29 -0.82 56.19
CA ARG A 585 106.80 -2.18 55.84
C ARG A 585 107.85 -3.28 55.99
N ALA A 586 109.11 -2.99 55.68
CA ALA A 586 110.20 -3.96 55.80
C ALA A 586 110.36 -4.52 57.22
N ALA A 587 109.93 -3.77 58.25
CA ALA A 587 109.97 -4.18 59.65
C ALA A 587 108.83 -5.14 60.08
N SER A 588 107.95 -5.60 59.16
CA SER A 588 106.68 -6.27 59.53
C SER A 588 106.43 -7.69 58.96
N GLN A 589 107.08 -8.15 57.88
CA GLN A 589 106.59 -9.31 57.08
C GLN A 589 107.21 -10.71 57.34
N LEU A 590 108.06 -10.89 58.35
CA LEU A 590 108.87 -12.13 58.53
C LEU A 590 108.09 -13.33 59.17
N TYR A 591 107.13 -14.00 58.48
CA TYR A 591 106.10 -14.92 59.12
C TYR A 591 105.59 -16.28 58.46
N GLU A 592 104.97 -16.36 57.26
CA GLU A 592 103.53 -16.82 57.17
C GLU A 592 103.02 -18.28 56.86
N LYS A 593 103.35 -19.03 55.77
CA LYS A 593 102.29 -19.51 54.79
C LYS A 593 102.30 -20.98 54.21
N VAL A 594 101.17 -21.75 54.14
CA VAL A 594 101.10 -23.18 53.58
C VAL A 594 99.72 -23.73 53.00
N GLY A 595 99.70 -24.35 51.79
CA GLY A 595 99.05 -25.64 51.28
C GLY A 595 97.51 -26.00 51.19
N VAL A 596 97.00 -26.55 50.03
CA VAL A 596 95.64 -27.22 49.83
C VAL A 596 95.46 -28.11 48.53
N GLY A 597 94.46 -29.04 48.44
CA GLY A 597 93.70 -29.47 47.19
C GLY A 597 93.62 -30.98 46.69
N ALA A 598 92.45 -31.50 46.17
CA ALA A 598 92.24 -32.78 45.36
C ALA A 598 90.77 -33.12 44.89
N ASP A 599 90.51 -33.82 43.74
CA ASP A 599 89.17 -34.35 43.23
C ASP A 599 89.25 -35.28 41.95
N LEU A 600 88.59 -36.48 41.81
CA LEU A 600 88.63 -37.35 40.56
C LEU A 600 87.79 -38.68 40.38
N ARG A 601 86.62 -38.97 40.99
CA ARG A 601 86.05 -40.38 41.03
C ARG A 601 84.73 -40.75 40.30
N ALA A 602 84.07 -39.86 39.55
CA ALA A 602 82.63 -40.05 39.26
C ALA A 602 82.23 -40.91 38.02
N GLU A 603 83.02 -40.98 36.95
CA GLU A 603 82.47 -41.31 35.61
C GLU A 603 82.33 -42.80 35.26
N GLN A 604 83.01 -43.70 35.98
CA GLN A 604 83.18 -45.10 35.56
C GLN A 604 81.89 -45.94 35.53
N ALA A 605 80.87 -45.58 36.31
CA ALA A 605 79.82 -46.52 36.75
C ALA A 605 78.59 -46.69 35.83
N ARG A 606 78.59 -46.18 34.58
CA ARG A 606 77.38 -46.17 33.73
C ARG A 606 77.37 -47.14 32.54
N ALA A 607 78.51 -47.51 31.98
CA ALA A 607 78.56 -48.25 30.72
C ALA A 607 78.19 -49.75 30.84
N GLU A 608 78.26 -50.33 32.03
CA GLU A 608 78.22 -51.78 32.25
C GLU A 608 76.78 -52.38 32.26
N SER A 609 75.74 -51.55 32.17
CA SER A 609 74.34 -51.99 32.33
C SER A 609 73.71 -52.57 31.05
N ASP A 610 73.97 -51.96 29.89
CA ASP A 610 73.09 -52.12 28.72
C ASP A 610 73.33 -53.41 27.92
N GLU A 611 74.56 -53.96 27.90
CA GLU A 611 74.87 -55.22 27.20
C GLU A 611 74.06 -56.42 27.75
N SER A 612 73.70 -56.36 29.04
CA SER A 612 73.07 -57.47 29.75
C SER A 612 71.65 -57.80 29.28
N ALA A 613 70.92 -56.83 28.72
CA ALA A 613 69.50 -57.01 28.38
C ALA A 613 69.28 -57.85 27.11
N ALA A 614 70.01 -57.56 26.04
CA ALA A 614 69.70 -58.09 24.70
C ALA A 614 69.92 -59.60 24.56
N ARG A 615 70.83 -60.21 25.33
CA ARG A 615 71.06 -61.67 25.28
C ARG A 615 69.87 -62.48 25.83
N ALA A 616 69.10 -61.93 26.76
CA ALA A 616 68.08 -62.67 27.51
C ALA A 616 66.82 -63.05 26.70
N GLU A 617 66.59 -62.43 25.55
CA GLU A 617 65.41 -62.73 24.72
C GLU A 617 65.66 -63.86 23.72
N LEU A 618 66.85 -63.89 23.10
CA LEU A 618 67.19 -64.87 22.06
C LEU A 618 67.13 -66.32 22.57
N ASP A 619 67.51 -66.53 23.82
CA ASP A 619 67.54 -67.86 24.43
C ASP A 619 66.18 -68.46 24.76
N ARG A 620 65.10 -67.65 24.74
CA ARG A 620 63.73 -68.12 25.01
C ARG A 620 63.13 -68.94 23.86
N LEU A 621 63.68 -68.86 22.65
CA LEU A 621 63.14 -69.52 21.47
C LEU A 621 63.57 -71.00 21.37
N SER A 622 62.63 -71.88 21.02
CA SER A 622 62.89 -73.32 20.93
C SER A 622 63.89 -73.68 19.83
N ASN A 623 64.68 -74.74 20.04
CA ASN A 623 65.78 -75.09 19.14
C ASN A 623 65.31 -75.41 17.71
N LYS A 624 64.18 -76.13 17.54
CA LYS A 624 63.57 -76.37 16.22
C LYS A 624 63.22 -75.07 15.48
N VAL A 625 62.74 -74.05 16.20
CA VAL A 625 62.41 -72.74 15.62
C VAL A 625 63.69 -71.98 15.27
N ARG A 626 64.73 -71.98 16.12
CA ARG A 626 66.04 -71.40 15.80
C ARG A 626 66.65 -72.03 14.54
N THR A 627 66.78 -73.36 14.47
CA THR A 627 67.35 -74.03 13.29
C THR A 627 66.52 -73.80 12.02
N ARG A 628 65.18 -73.73 12.11
CA ARG A 628 64.34 -73.44 10.94
C ARG A 628 64.42 -71.97 10.52
N ALA A 629 64.56 -71.04 11.47
CA ALA A 629 64.81 -69.63 11.18
C ALA A 629 66.18 -69.43 10.50
N GLU A 630 67.24 -70.11 10.95
CA GLU A 630 68.55 -70.12 10.26
C GLU A 630 68.43 -70.65 8.82
N GLN A 631 67.73 -71.76 8.60
CA GLN A 631 67.49 -72.30 7.25
C GLN A 631 66.72 -71.32 6.34
N LEU A 632 65.77 -70.56 6.90
CA LEU A 632 65.01 -69.56 6.15
C LEU A 632 65.84 -68.29 5.90
N LEU A 633 66.67 -67.88 6.85
CA LEU A 633 67.65 -66.78 6.69
C LEU A 633 68.73 -67.10 5.63
N GLN A 634 69.03 -68.38 5.41
CA GLN A 634 69.93 -68.83 4.33
C GLN A 634 69.23 -68.96 2.96
N SER A 635 67.93 -68.72 2.86
CA SER A 635 67.18 -68.70 1.59
C SER A 635 67.18 -67.29 0.95
N PRO A 636 66.88 -67.14 -0.35
CA PRO A 636 66.77 -65.83 -1.00
C PRO A 636 65.73 -64.92 -0.33
N ASP A 637 64.56 -65.46 0.05
CA ASP A 637 63.53 -64.76 0.83
C ASP A 637 64.02 -64.30 2.23
N GLY A 638 65.13 -64.86 2.71
CA GLY A 638 65.77 -64.51 3.99
C GLY A 638 66.71 -63.30 3.94
N SER A 639 67.11 -62.86 2.75
CA SER A 639 68.29 -62.00 2.53
C SER A 639 68.21 -60.59 3.14
N ASP A 640 67.03 -59.96 3.16
CA ASP A 640 66.81 -58.65 3.77
C ASP A 640 65.52 -58.60 4.62
N GLY A 641 65.23 -57.43 5.22
CA GLY A 641 64.04 -57.21 6.04
C GLY A 641 62.72 -57.37 5.27
N PRO A 642 62.51 -56.64 4.16
CA PRO A 642 61.29 -56.71 3.36
C PRO A 642 60.97 -58.10 2.80
N SER A 643 61.98 -58.83 2.30
CA SER A 643 61.78 -60.15 1.70
C SER A 643 61.18 -61.15 2.70
N ARG A 644 61.62 -61.11 3.97
CA ARG A 644 61.10 -61.97 5.04
C ARG A 644 59.65 -61.67 5.38
N GLN A 645 59.24 -60.39 5.36
CA GLN A 645 57.84 -60.00 5.57
C GLN A 645 56.94 -60.46 4.42
N ALA A 646 57.40 -60.28 3.17
CA ALA A 646 56.67 -60.73 1.99
C ALA A 646 56.52 -62.27 1.93
N ALA A 647 57.50 -63.02 2.42
CA ALA A 647 57.42 -64.48 2.50
C ALA A 647 56.47 -64.98 3.60
N ALA A 648 56.39 -64.28 4.74
CA ALA A 648 55.46 -64.60 5.82
C ALA A 648 53.99 -64.41 5.39
N ALA A 649 53.65 -63.26 4.81
CA ALA A 649 52.28 -62.96 4.37
C ALA A 649 51.72 -64.02 3.39
N ARG A 650 52.51 -64.44 2.39
CA ARG A 650 52.12 -65.49 1.43
C ARG A 650 51.83 -66.85 2.08
N ALA A 651 52.43 -67.14 3.24
CA ALA A 651 52.17 -68.38 3.97
C ALA A 651 50.86 -68.30 4.77
N GLU A 652 50.55 -67.13 5.35
CA GLU A 652 49.33 -66.89 6.12
C GLU A 652 48.06 -66.92 5.23
N GLU A 653 48.10 -66.28 4.05
CA GLU A 653 47.03 -66.34 3.05
C GLU A 653 46.69 -67.78 2.63
N LEU A 654 47.72 -68.62 2.45
CA LEU A 654 47.56 -70.01 1.99
C LEU A 654 46.89 -70.91 3.03
N VAL A 655 47.06 -70.61 4.33
CA VAL A 655 46.38 -71.34 5.42
C VAL A 655 44.89 -71.00 5.45
N GLN A 656 44.55 -69.69 5.42
CA GLN A 656 43.15 -69.22 5.48
C GLN A 656 42.28 -69.78 4.33
N LEU A 657 42.87 -69.93 3.14
CA LEU A 657 42.18 -70.50 1.96
C LEU A 657 41.88 -72.01 2.08
N LEU A 658 42.63 -72.75 2.90
CA LEU A 658 42.42 -74.18 3.12
C LEU A 658 41.40 -74.46 4.24
N GLU A 659 41.44 -73.69 5.33
CA GLU A 659 40.52 -73.83 6.46
C GLU A 659 39.07 -73.52 6.05
N THR A 660 38.86 -72.44 5.29
CA THR A 660 37.54 -72.05 4.73
C THR A 660 36.93 -73.14 3.84
N ARG A 661 37.74 -73.77 2.98
CA ARG A 661 37.29 -74.92 2.16
C ARG A 661 36.87 -76.12 3.01
N MET A 662 37.62 -76.43 4.07
CA MET A 662 37.32 -77.56 4.96
C MET A 662 35.99 -77.35 5.73
N SER A 663 35.71 -76.13 6.21
CA SER A 663 34.44 -75.81 6.87
C SER A 663 33.25 -76.02 5.94
N SER A 664 33.28 -75.42 4.73
CA SER A 664 32.15 -75.48 3.78
C SER A 664 31.74 -76.91 3.38
N ALA A 665 32.70 -77.81 3.15
CA ALA A 665 32.43 -79.21 2.84
C ALA A 665 31.85 -79.99 4.03
N SER A 666 32.31 -79.68 5.25
CA SER A 666 31.82 -80.30 6.48
C SER A 666 30.39 -79.86 6.81
N GLU A 667 30.08 -78.58 6.62
CA GLU A 667 28.74 -78.01 6.78
C GLU A 667 27.72 -78.59 5.79
N GLN A 668 28.10 -78.75 4.52
CA GLN A 668 27.23 -79.37 3.51
C GLN A 668 26.88 -80.82 3.88
N LEU A 669 27.87 -81.61 4.31
CA LEU A 669 27.65 -83.02 4.68
C LEU A 669 26.86 -83.16 5.98
N GLY A 670 27.03 -82.24 6.93
CA GLY A 670 26.20 -82.14 8.14
C GLY A 670 24.74 -81.76 7.82
N ARG A 671 24.54 -80.78 6.93
CA ARG A 671 23.21 -80.31 6.50
C ARG A 671 22.40 -81.43 5.85
N LEU A 672 22.97 -82.12 4.86
CA LEU A 672 22.28 -83.19 4.13
C LEU A 672 21.89 -84.38 5.04
N ARG A 673 22.70 -84.71 6.04
CA ARG A 673 22.34 -85.73 7.05
C ARG A 673 21.23 -85.26 7.97
N GLY A 674 21.34 -84.04 8.50
CA GLY A 674 20.30 -83.45 9.34
C GLY A 674 18.98 -83.20 8.60
N GLU A 675 19.00 -83.07 7.27
CA GLU A 675 17.79 -83.03 6.42
C GLU A 675 17.19 -84.44 6.26
N ALA A 676 17.99 -85.47 5.98
CA ALA A 676 17.51 -86.85 5.91
C ALA A 676 16.90 -87.35 7.23
N GLU A 677 17.53 -87.04 8.37
CA GLU A 677 17.03 -87.41 9.70
C GLU A 677 15.75 -86.66 10.08
N ARG A 678 15.60 -85.37 9.73
CA ARG A 678 14.37 -84.60 9.98
C ARG A 678 13.21 -84.94 9.06
N LEU A 679 13.45 -85.65 7.95
CA LEU A 679 12.43 -86.09 7.01
C LEU A 679 12.00 -87.55 7.25
N ALA A 680 12.58 -88.26 8.22
CA ALA A 680 12.12 -89.58 8.64
C ALA A 680 10.95 -89.49 9.65
N PRO A 681 9.91 -90.34 9.56
CA PRO A 681 8.86 -90.44 10.56
C PRO A 681 9.35 -91.19 11.82
N GLU A 682 8.83 -90.83 13.00
CA GLU A 682 9.30 -91.35 14.30
C GLU A 682 9.11 -92.87 14.48
N ASP A 683 8.07 -93.46 13.88
CA ASP A 683 7.74 -94.90 13.99
C ASP A 683 8.13 -95.76 12.76
N GLY A 684 8.68 -95.16 11.69
CA GLY A 684 9.34 -95.89 10.58
C GLY A 684 8.74 -95.77 9.16
N GLU A 685 9.64 -95.86 8.18
CA GLU A 685 9.51 -95.92 6.70
C GLU A 685 8.58 -94.93 5.94
N ALA A 686 7.38 -94.57 6.41
CA ALA A 686 6.47 -93.68 5.67
C ALA A 686 5.58 -92.79 6.55
N HIS A 687 5.32 -91.54 6.11
CA HIS A 687 4.49 -90.56 6.84
C HIS A 687 2.98 -90.71 6.62
N THR A 688 2.53 -91.26 5.48
CA THR A 688 1.11 -91.38 5.11
C THR A 688 0.94 -92.46 4.05
N ASP A 689 -0.16 -93.19 4.11
CA ASP A 689 -0.52 -94.19 3.11
C ASP A 689 -1.00 -93.54 1.81
N LEU A 690 -0.22 -93.68 0.74
CA LEU A 690 -0.58 -93.20 -0.60
C LEU A 690 -1.51 -94.21 -1.31
N PRO A 691 -2.56 -93.74 -2.03
CA PRO A 691 -3.33 -94.56 -2.97
C PRO A 691 -2.44 -95.27 -4.01
N GLU A 692 -2.86 -96.44 -4.50
CA GLU A 692 -2.00 -97.29 -5.35
C GLU A 692 -1.60 -96.65 -6.68
N ASP A 693 -2.40 -95.73 -7.22
CA ASP A 693 -2.08 -94.91 -8.40
C ASP A 693 -1.02 -93.83 -8.12
N ARG A 694 -0.83 -93.45 -6.85
CA ARG A 694 0.15 -92.45 -6.39
C ARG A 694 1.32 -93.07 -5.59
N ARG A 695 1.42 -94.40 -5.48
CA ARG A 695 2.59 -95.10 -4.90
C ARG A 695 3.73 -95.17 -5.94
N PRO A 696 4.92 -94.58 -5.67
CA PRO A 696 6.01 -94.59 -6.63
C PRO A 696 6.65 -95.98 -6.78
N ARG A 697 6.85 -96.41 -8.02
CA ARG A 697 7.48 -97.70 -8.37
C ARG A 697 9.01 -97.65 -8.37
N ASP A 698 9.56 -96.46 -8.62
CA ASP A 698 10.99 -96.16 -8.67
C ASP A 698 11.20 -94.65 -8.43
N ALA A 699 12.46 -94.21 -8.38
CA ALA A 699 12.81 -92.82 -8.08
C ALA A 699 12.43 -91.83 -9.20
N GLU A 700 12.41 -92.25 -10.46
CA GLU A 700 11.99 -91.39 -11.59
C GLU A 700 10.46 -91.22 -11.57
N HIS A 701 9.73 -92.29 -11.23
CA HIS A 701 8.29 -92.27 -11.00
C HIS A 701 7.91 -91.37 -9.82
N ALA A 702 8.67 -91.41 -8.72
CA ALA A 702 8.51 -90.49 -7.60
C ALA A 702 8.69 -89.03 -8.04
N GLN A 703 9.75 -88.73 -8.80
CA GLN A 703 9.98 -87.38 -9.35
C GLN A 703 8.92 -86.97 -10.38
N ALA A 704 8.31 -87.90 -11.11
CA ALA A 704 7.18 -87.61 -12.01
C ALA A 704 5.91 -87.25 -11.22
N LEU A 705 5.50 -88.10 -10.26
CA LEU A 705 4.33 -87.86 -9.42
C LEU A 705 4.47 -86.57 -8.59
N LEU A 706 5.65 -86.32 -8.01
CA LEU A 706 5.93 -85.08 -7.29
C LEU A 706 5.81 -83.85 -8.21
N ARG A 707 6.38 -83.89 -9.43
CA ARG A 707 6.23 -82.78 -10.39
C ARG A 707 4.77 -82.50 -10.71
N THR A 708 3.96 -83.52 -11.01
CA THR A 708 2.52 -83.37 -11.26
C THR A 708 1.81 -82.77 -10.06
N ALA A 709 2.00 -83.33 -8.86
CA ALA A 709 1.36 -82.84 -7.64
C ALA A 709 1.80 -81.41 -7.27
N THR A 710 3.06 -81.03 -7.50
CA THR A 710 3.51 -79.64 -7.31
C THR A 710 2.95 -78.67 -8.35
N ALA A 711 2.70 -79.13 -9.59
CA ALA A 711 2.04 -78.32 -10.62
C ALA A 711 0.54 -78.14 -10.34
N GLU A 712 -0.16 -79.21 -9.93
CA GLU A 712 -1.53 -79.16 -9.42
C GLU A 712 -1.64 -78.16 -8.26
N LEU A 713 -0.80 -78.33 -7.22
CA LEU A 713 -0.75 -77.44 -6.05
C LEU A 713 -0.43 -75.99 -6.42
N ALA A 714 0.56 -75.75 -7.29
CA ALA A 714 0.90 -74.41 -7.74
C ALA A 714 -0.29 -73.74 -8.45
N SER A 715 -0.97 -74.45 -9.37
CA SER A 715 -2.12 -73.90 -10.09
C SER A 715 -3.31 -73.55 -9.17
N HIS A 716 -3.56 -74.35 -8.14
CA HIS A 716 -4.61 -74.06 -7.14
C HIS A 716 -4.20 -72.95 -6.17
N THR A 717 -2.92 -72.85 -5.82
CA THR A 717 -2.41 -71.77 -4.96
C THR A 717 -2.45 -70.43 -5.69
N GLU A 718 -2.07 -70.41 -6.97
CA GLU A 718 -2.14 -69.25 -7.86
C GLU A 718 -3.59 -68.74 -7.99
N ALA A 719 -4.54 -69.63 -8.33
CA ALA A 719 -5.96 -69.27 -8.42
C ALA A 719 -6.54 -68.77 -7.08
N LEU A 720 -6.09 -69.32 -5.95
CA LEU A 720 -6.49 -68.85 -4.62
C LEU A 720 -5.90 -67.48 -4.26
N ASN A 721 -4.68 -67.18 -4.71
CA ASN A 721 -4.05 -65.87 -4.51
C ASN A 721 -4.74 -64.81 -5.36
N GLN A 722 -4.94 -65.06 -6.66
CA GLN A 722 -5.67 -64.16 -7.56
C GLN A 722 -7.09 -63.85 -7.05
N ALA A 723 -7.81 -64.85 -6.52
CA ALA A 723 -9.12 -64.66 -5.92
C ALA A 723 -9.09 -63.86 -4.59
N ARG A 724 -7.98 -63.92 -3.84
CA ARG A 724 -7.77 -63.11 -2.62
C ARG A 724 -7.37 -61.68 -2.94
N GLU A 725 -6.55 -61.48 -3.96
CA GLU A 725 -6.13 -60.17 -4.45
C GLU A 725 -7.35 -59.40 -4.98
N ALA A 726 -8.13 -59.99 -5.89
CA ALA A 726 -9.37 -59.39 -6.37
C ALA A 726 -10.41 -59.14 -5.25
N HIS A 727 -10.45 -59.99 -4.21
CA HIS A 727 -11.32 -59.74 -3.05
C HIS A 727 -10.83 -58.60 -2.17
N ALA A 728 -9.51 -58.45 -1.98
CA ALA A 728 -8.91 -57.34 -1.26
C ALA A 728 -9.12 -56.02 -2.01
N GLU A 729 -8.86 -55.98 -3.32
CA GLU A 729 -9.13 -54.83 -4.19
C GLU A 729 -10.60 -54.37 -4.09
N LEU A 730 -11.56 -55.29 -4.14
CA LEU A 730 -12.99 -54.97 -3.99
C LEU A 730 -13.36 -54.50 -2.57
N LEU A 731 -12.73 -55.05 -1.52
CA LEU A 731 -12.96 -54.59 -0.14
C LEU A 731 -12.39 -53.19 0.11
N ASP A 732 -11.20 -52.90 -0.41
CA ASP A 732 -10.55 -51.60 -0.22
C ASP A 732 -11.19 -50.52 -1.10
N ALA A 733 -11.67 -50.87 -2.31
CA ALA A 733 -12.53 -49.98 -3.10
C ALA A 733 -13.87 -49.69 -2.42
N HIS A 734 -14.50 -50.69 -1.79
CA HIS A 734 -15.74 -50.50 -1.03
C HIS A 734 -15.53 -49.57 0.17
N ARG A 735 -14.45 -49.77 0.95
CA ARG A 735 -14.08 -48.89 2.07
C ARG A 735 -13.82 -47.46 1.61
N ALA A 736 -13.05 -47.29 0.54
CA ALA A 736 -12.76 -45.97 -0.02
C ALA A 736 -14.05 -45.24 -0.44
N ALA A 737 -15.07 -45.95 -0.91
CA ALA A 737 -16.39 -45.38 -1.21
C ALA A 737 -17.19 -45.01 0.06
N GLU A 738 -17.15 -45.82 1.12
CA GLU A 738 -17.77 -45.49 2.42
C GLU A 738 -17.10 -44.28 3.09
N ASP A 739 -15.76 -44.26 3.14
CA ASP A 739 -14.96 -43.17 3.67
C ASP A 739 -15.18 -41.86 2.88
N ALA A 740 -15.31 -41.96 1.54
CA ALA A 740 -15.65 -40.82 0.70
C ALA A 740 -17.06 -40.29 0.97
N ALA A 741 -18.07 -41.16 1.04
CA ALA A 741 -19.46 -40.78 1.32
C ALA A 741 -19.59 -40.08 2.68
N SER A 742 -19.00 -40.67 3.74
CA SER A 742 -18.92 -40.05 5.08
C SER A 742 -18.21 -38.69 5.03
N GLY A 743 -17.13 -38.58 4.25
CA GLY A 743 -16.44 -37.32 4.01
C GLY A 743 -17.29 -36.24 3.35
N PHE A 744 -18.14 -36.60 2.38
CA PHE A 744 -19.08 -35.66 1.77
C PHE A 744 -20.18 -35.20 2.74
N ASP A 745 -20.72 -36.10 3.56
CA ASP A 745 -21.71 -35.75 4.59
C ASP A 745 -21.16 -34.75 5.63
N GLU A 746 -19.91 -34.92 6.08
CA GLU A 746 -19.22 -33.96 6.95
C GLU A 746 -19.11 -32.56 6.31
N ILE A 747 -18.73 -32.48 5.02
CA ILE A 747 -18.61 -31.23 4.29
C ILE A 747 -19.98 -30.56 4.15
N ALA A 748 -21.00 -31.33 3.75
CA ALA A 748 -22.37 -30.85 3.58
C ALA A 748 -22.98 -30.37 4.91
N ALA A 749 -22.66 -31.00 6.04
CA ALA A 749 -23.06 -30.52 7.36
C ALA A 749 -22.37 -29.17 7.69
N MET A 750 -21.06 -29.07 7.50
CA MET A 750 -20.28 -27.86 7.75
C MET A 750 -20.64 -26.64 6.88
N LEU A 751 -21.23 -26.88 5.70
CA LEU A 751 -21.76 -25.83 4.81
C LEU A 751 -23.19 -25.44 5.22
N ARG A 752 -24.07 -26.43 5.48
CA ARG A 752 -25.46 -26.17 5.92
C ARG A 752 -25.53 -25.33 7.19
N ASP A 753 -24.71 -25.60 8.20
CA ASP A 753 -24.71 -24.81 9.44
C ASP A 753 -24.26 -23.34 9.26
N LEU A 754 -23.59 -22.97 8.16
CA LEU A 754 -23.26 -21.58 7.84
C LEU A 754 -24.35 -20.88 7.01
N LEU A 755 -25.10 -21.63 6.20
CA LEU A 755 -26.25 -21.09 5.45
C LEU A 755 -27.50 -20.93 6.33
N ARG A 756 -27.56 -21.66 7.45
CA ARG A 756 -28.71 -21.76 8.37
C ARG A 756 -29.18 -20.45 9.01
N GLU A 757 -28.37 -19.39 8.98
CA GLU A 757 -28.78 -18.05 9.43
C GLU A 757 -29.57 -17.26 8.36
N HIS A 758 -29.58 -17.72 7.10
CA HIS A 758 -30.02 -16.94 5.93
C HIS A 758 -31.01 -17.65 4.99
N THR A 759 -31.24 -18.96 5.12
CA THR A 759 -32.18 -19.69 4.24
C THR A 759 -33.64 -19.44 4.62
N THR A 760 -34.35 -18.63 3.82
CA THR A 760 -35.78 -18.85 3.56
C THR A 760 -36.00 -20.24 2.93
N GLU A 761 -37.20 -20.79 3.12
CA GLU A 761 -37.57 -22.12 2.61
C GLU A 761 -37.87 -22.03 1.10
N GLU A 762 -36.83 -22.11 0.27
CA GLU A 762 -36.95 -22.36 -1.17
C GLU A 762 -36.85 -23.86 -1.47
N GLU A 763 -37.48 -24.28 -2.58
CA GLU A 763 -37.73 -25.69 -2.87
C GLU A 763 -36.44 -26.45 -3.22
N GLN A 764 -36.37 -27.74 -2.86
CA GLN A 764 -35.19 -28.56 -3.08
C GLN A 764 -35.09 -28.99 -4.55
N GLU A 765 -34.45 -28.16 -5.38
CA GLU A 765 -34.01 -28.56 -6.73
C GLU A 765 -33.12 -29.81 -6.66
N GLU A 766 -33.34 -30.76 -7.57
CA GLU A 766 -32.51 -31.97 -7.70
C GLU A 766 -31.10 -31.59 -8.16
N THR A 767 -30.22 -31.30 -7.19
CA THR A 767 -28.88 -30.75 -7.44
C THR A 767 -27.95 -31.81 -8.03
N GLU A 768 -27.18 -31.46 -9.06
CA GLU A 768 -26.24 -32.40 -9.68
C GLU A 768 -25.17 -32.91 -8.69
N PRO A 769 -24.81 -34.21 -8.71
CA PRO A 769 -23.77 -34.74 -7.83
C PRO A 769 -22.41 -34.09 -8.06
N TYR A 770 -21.70 -33.75 -6.97
CA TYR A 770 -20.36 -33.15 -7.06
C TYR A 770 -19.37 -34.09 -7.76
N PRO A 771 -18.68 -33.68 -8.85
CA PRO A 771 -17.91 -34.58 -9.69
C PRO A 771 -16.47 -34.85 -9.22
N GLY A 772 -15.98 -34.11 -8.21
CA GLY A 772 -14.61 -34.23 -7.69
C GLY A 772 -14.48 -35.17 -6.49
N SER A 773 -13.25 -35.30 -5.98
CA SER A 773 -12.92 -36.08 -4.78
C SER A 773 -13.39 -35.41 -3.47
N PRO A 774 -13.50 -36.15 -2.35
CA PRO A 774 -13.79 -35.57 -1.04
C PRO A 774 -12.66 -34.64 -0.52
N GLU A 775 -11.44 -34.71 -1.07
CA GLU A 775 -10.36 -33.78 -0.73
C GLU A 775 -10.53 -32.45 -1.46
N GLU A 776 -10.81 -32.47 -2.76
CA GLU A 776 -11.15 -31.28 -3.56
C GLU A 776 -12.41 -30.59 -3.03
N ALA A 777 -13.43 -31.37 -2.63
CA ALA A 777 -14.62 -30.84 -1.96
C ALA A 777 -14.30 -30.19 -0.60
N ARG A 778 -13.41 -30.79 0.22
CA ARG A 778 -12.94 -30.18 1.47
C ARG A 778 -12.19 -28.87 1.20
N GLN A 779 -11.35 -28.81 0.17
CA GLN A 779 -10.64 -27.59 -0.21
C GLN A 779 -11.60 -26.51 -0.72
N SER A 780 -12.46 -26.83 -1.69
CA SER A 780 -13.45 -25.91 -2.26
C SER A 780 -14.39 -25.36 -1.18
N ALA A 781 -14.89 -26.22 -0.27
CA ALA A 781 -15.66 -25.78 0.88
C ALA A 781 -14.84 -24.89 1.84
N ALA A 782 -13.56 -25.19 2.09
CA ALA A 782 -12.70 -24.35 2.91
C ALA A 782 -12.34 -23.01 2.23
N GLU A 783 -12.39 -22.92 0.90
CA GLU A 783 -12.20 -21.69 0.13
C GLU A 783 -13.47 -20.84 0.12
N ALA A 784 -14.62 -21.41 -0.21
CA ALA A 784 -15.92 -20.75 -0.10
C ALA A 784 -16.17 -20.22 1.33
N ARG A 785 -15.87 -21.01 2.37
CA ARG A 785 -16.00 -20.59 3.79
C ARG A 785 -14.99 -19.54 4.21
N ARG A 786 -13.81 -19.45 3.55
CA ARG A 786 -12.85 -18.34 3.76
C ARG A 786 -13.35 -17.07 3.07
N SER A 787 -13.81 -17.18 1.82
CA SER A 787 -14.38 -16.08 1.04
C SER A 787 -15.58 -15.45 1.75
N LEU A 788 -16.58 -16.25 2.15
CA LEU A 788 -17.77 -15.80 2.88
C LEU A 788 -17.41 -15.06 4.19
N ARG A 789 -16.42 -15.55 4.95
CA ARG A 789 -15.94 -14.87 6.16
C ARG A 789 -15.17 -13.58 5.86
N GLY A 790 -14.45 -13.52 4.74
CA GLY A 790 -13.85 -12.30 4.22
C GLY A 790 -14.94 -11.26 3.93
N CYS A 791 -15.86 -11.58 3.03
CA CYS A 791 -16.99 -10.71 2.67
C CYS A 791 -17.81 -10.24 3.89
N ALA A 792 -18.05 -11.11 4.87
CA ALA A 792 -18.75 -10.74 6.11
C ALA A 792 -17.93 -9.79 7.01
N ALA A 793 -16.61 -9.98 7.09
CA ALA A 793 -15.72 -9.07 7.80
C ALA A 793 -15.58 -7.71 7.08
N ASP A 794 -15.47 -7.73 5.74
CA ASP A 794 -15.39 -6.55 4.89
C ASP A 794 -16.70 -5.74 4.94
N LEU A 795 -17.87 -6.41 4.93
CA LEU A 795 -19.17 -5.79 5.16
C LEU A 795 -19.24 -5.14 6.55
N SER A 796 -18.83 -5.85 7.60
CA SER A 796 -18.83 -5.30 8.97
C SER A 796 -17.87 -4.12 9.13
N ALA A 797 -16.72 -4.15 8.45
CA ALA A 797 -15.76 -3.05 8.39
C ALA A 797 -16.30 -1.85 7.59
N ALA A 798 -16.97 -2.09 6.46
CA ALA A 798 -17.63 -1.05 5.67
C ALA A 798 -18.76 -0.38 6.46
N GLU A 799 -19.62 -1.14 7.14
CA GLU A 799 -20.63 -0.59 8.04
C GLU A 799 -20.01 0.23 9.18
N ALA A 800 -18.91 -0.26 9.78
CA ALA A 800 -18.22 0.46 10.85
C ALA A 800 -17.62 1.77 10.34
N ALA A 801 -17.03 1.79 9.14
CA ALA A 801 -16.52 2.99 8.49
C ALA A 801 -17.64 3.98 8.11
N VAL A 802 -18.78 3.49 7.63
CA VAL A 802 -19.97 4.33 7.37
C VAL A 802 -20.52 4.91 8.67
N ARG A 803 -20.57 4.12 9.75
CA ARG A 803 -20.95 4.59 11.09
C ARG A 803 -19.97 5.65 11.60
N GLU A 804 -18.66 5.44 11.49
CA GLU A 804 -17.64 6.42 11.91
C GLU A 804 -17.69 7.71 11.07
N ALA A 805 -17.84 7.61 9.75
CA ALA A 805 -17.96 8.77 8.86
C ALA A 805 -19.21 9.61 9.18
N SER A 806 -20.35 8.95 9.43
CA SER A 806 -21.58 9.57 9.94
C SER A 806 -21.34 10.27 11.29
N ASP A 807 -20.65 9.62 12.22
CA ASP A 807 -20.32 10.18 13.52
C ASP A 807 -19.40 11.42 13.41
N ILE A 808 -18.38 11.35 12.54
CA ILE A 808 -17.50 12.48 12.22
C ILE A 808 -18.29 13.64 11.63
N LEU A 809 -19.22 13.38 10.70
CA LEU A 809 -20.09 14.40 10.10
C LEU A 809 -20.99 15.09 11.15
N VAL A 810 -21.60 14.31 12.06
CA VAL A 810 -22.42 14.82 13.18
C VAL A 810 -21.58 15.63 14.17
N ARG A 811 -20.39 15.15 14.54
CA ARG A 811 -19.44 15.88 15.40
C ARG A 811 -18.98 17.20 14.74
N HIS A 812 -18.72 17.18 13.44
CA HIS A 812 -18.34 18.35 12.64
C HIS A 812 -19.47 19.39 12.61
N ALA A 813 -20.71 18.98 12.34
CA ALA A 813 -21.88 19.86 12.35
C ALA A 813 -22.19 20.46 13.74
N ASN A 814 -21.89 19.73 14.82
CA ASN A 814 -22.02 20.21 16.20
C ASN A 814 -20.86 21.09 16.68
N SER A 815 -19.78 21.26 15.90
CA SER A 815 -18.63 22.09 16.30
C SER A 815 -19.01 23.57 16.46
N THR A 816 -18.59 24.19 17.57
CA THR A 816 -18.89 25.59 17.92
C THR A 816 -18.41 26.60 16.87
N ARG A 817 -17.33 26.29 16.15
CA ARG A 817 -16.83 27.13 15.04
C ARG A 817 -17.85 27.34 13.91
N TYR A 818 -18.86 26.47 13.81
CA TYR A 818 -19.94 26.55 12.81
C TYR A 818 -21.29 26.95 13.41
N GLU A 819 -21.36 27.34 14.69
CA GLU A 819 -22.62 27.73 15.34
C GLU A 819 -23.34 28.86 14.58
N GLN A 820 -22.57 29.80 14.02
CA GLN A 820 -23.06 30.92 13.22
C GLN A 820 -23.56 30.51 11.81
N VAL A 821 -23.25 29.30 11.35
CA VAL A 821 -23.67 28.80 10.03
C VAL A 821 -25.12 28.30 10.10
N ARG A 822 -26.04 29.11 9.57
CA ARG A 822 -27.48 28.85 9.53
C ARG A 822 -27.91 28.23 8.18
N THR A 823 -27.39 27.04 7.87
CA THR A 823 -27.79 26.27 6.67
C THR A 823 -28.77 25.14 7.03
N PRO A 824 -29.86 24.91 6.27
CA PRO A 824 -30.82 23.83 6.56
C PRO A 824 -30.18 22.45 6.64
N ALA A 825 -29.23 22.14 5.76
CA ALA A 825 -28.49 20.87 5.78
C ALA A 825 -27.71 20.65 7.10
N ARG A 826 -27.15 21.71 7.73
CA ARG A 826 -26.51 21.58 9.06
C ARG A 826 -27.53 21.25 10.16
N GLN A 827 -28.77 21.69 10.02
CA GLN A 827 -29.84 21.29 10.93
C GLN A 827 -30.24 19.82 10.69
N GLN A 828 -30.48 19.43 9.44
CA GLN A 828 -30.81 18.05 9.05
C GLN A 828 -29.76 17.03 9.53
N ILE A 829 -28.46 17.30 9.32
CA ILE A 829 -27.34 16.46 9.78
C ILE A 829 -27.33 16.26 11.32
N ARG A 830 -27.95 17.17 12.09
CA ARG A 830 -28.03 17.08 13.56
C ARG A 830 -29.32 16.46 14.08
N GLU A 831 -30.33 16.29 13.22
CA GLU A 831 -31.68 15.84 13.57
C GLU A 831 -32.01 14.45 12.99
N LEU A 832 -31.38 14.04 11.88
CA LEU A 832 -31.49 12.69 11.31
C LEU A 832 -30.67 11.67 12.13
N PRO A 833 -31.15 10.41 12.28
CA PRO A 833 -30.37 9.33 12.86
C PRO A 833 -29.21 8.92 11.93
N ALA A 834 -28.10 8.45 12.51
CA ALA A 834 -26.86 8.16 11.78
C ALA A 834 -27.01 7.17 10.62
N SER A 835 -27.96 6.22 10.71
CA SER A 835 -28.27 5.26 9.65
C SER A 835 -28.93 5.88 8.41
N ALA A 836 -29.61 7.02 8.54
CA ALA A 836 -30.30 7.71 7.43
C ALA A 836 -29.43 8.82 6.79
N LEU A 837 -28.25 9.12 7.34
CA LEU A 837 -27.33 10.12 6.79
C LEU A 837 -26.75 9.71 5.41
N PRO A 838 -26.37 8.45 5.13
CA PRO A 838 -25.81 8.05 3.83
C PRO A 838 -26.75 8.31 2.64
N GLU A 839 -28.04 8.04 2.78
CA GLU A 839 -29.09 8.27 1.75
C GLU A 839 -29.24 9.74 1.32
N HIS A 840 -28.77 10.65 2.17
CA HIS A 840 -28.85 12.10 2.01
C HIS A 840 -27.48 12.73 1.69
N ALA A 841 -26.38 12.01 1.94
CA ALA A 841 -25.01 12.50 1.79
C ALA A 841 -24.71 13.03 0.39
N GLN A 842 -25.04 12.29 -0.66
CA GLN A 842 -24.82 12.71 -2.05
C GLN A 842 -25.60 13.99 -2.39
N LYS A 843 -26.89 14.04 -2.02
CA LYS A 843 -27.77 15.20 -2.26
C LYS A 843 -27.24 16.46 -1.56
N TRP A 844 -26.65 16.32 -0.36
CA TRP A 844 -25.97 17.44 0.31
C TRP A 844 -24.65 17.81 -0.36
N ALA A 845 -23.84 16.84 -0.80
CA ALA A 845 -22.59 17.09 -1.53
C ALA A 845 -22.84 17.87 -2.83
N ASP A 846 -23.82 17.43 -3.63
CA ASP A 846 -24.23 18.10 -4.87
C ASP A 846 -24.74 19.53 -4.62
N ALA A 847 -25.53 19.73 -3.55
CA ALA A 847 -26.01 21.05 -3.16
C ALA A 847 -24.91 21.97 -2.60
N PHE A 848 -23.85 21.41 -2.00
CA PHE A 848 -22.71 22.18 -1.48
C PHE A 848 -21.66 22.48 -2.56
N ALA A 849 -21.44 21.62 -3.56
CA ALA A 849 -20.35 21.75 -4.53
C ALA A 849 -20.31 23.11 -5.28
N PRO A 850 -21.44 23.69 -5.76
CA PRO A 850 -21.43 25.03 -6.36
C PRO A 850 -21.03 26.12 -5.38
N ARG A 851 -21.49 26.02 -4.12
CA ARG A 851 -21.19 26.99 -3.06
C ARG A 851 -19.75 26.87 -2.58
N LEU A 852 -19.19 25.65 -2.56
CA LEU A 852 -17.79 25.41 -2.24
C LEU A 852 -16.89 26.08 -3.27
N ARG A 853 -17.16 25.90 -4.58
CA ARG A 853 -16.41 26.58 -5.67
C ARG A 853 -16.40 28.10 -5.48
N VAL A 854 -17.58 28.72 -5.33
CA VAL A 854 -17.68 30.18 -5.14
C VAL A 854 -16.91 30.66 -3.90
N LEU A 855 -16.97 29.93 -2.78
CA LEU A 855 -16.20 30.27 -1.58
C LEU A 855 -14.69 30.07 -1.75
N THR A 856 -14.25 29.08 -2.53
CA THR A 856 -12.84 28.91 -2.91
C THR A 856 -12.38 30.05 -3.82
N ASP A 857 -13.16 30.40 -4.85
CA ASP A 857 -12.87 31.52 -5.76
C ASP A 857 -12.79 32.87 -5.00
N GLU A 858 -13.69 33.09 -4.04
CA GLU A 858 -13.69 34.27 -3.16
C GLU A 858 -12.47 34.28 -2.21
N LEU A 859 -12.07 33.14 -1.65
CA LEU A 859 -10.89 33.03 -0.78
C LEU A 859 -9.59 33.25 -1.58
N GLU A 860 -9.41 32.60 -2.73
CA GLU A 860 -8.27 32.85 -3.61
C GLU A 860 -8.22 34.32 -4.04
N GLN A 861 -9.37 34.94 -4.35
CA GLN A 861 -9.39 36.36 -4.70
C GLN A 861 -9.05 37.26 -3.49
N LEU A 862 -9.42 36.88 -2.27
CA LEU A 862 -8.99 37.57 -1.05
C LEU A 862 -7.48 37.42 -0.79
N GLU A 863 -6.89 36.26 -1.08
CA GLU A 863 -5.44 36.02 -0.99
C GLU A 863 -4.68 36.84 -2.03
N ARG A 864 -5.07 36.80 -3.32
CA ARG A 864 -4.52 37.66 -4.38
C ARG A 864 -4.63 39.16 -4.03
N ASN A 865 -5.75 39.57 -3.42
CA ASN A 865 -5.95 40.94 -2.94
C ASN A 865 -5.03 41.28 -1.76
N ARG A 866 -4.88 40.38 -0.78
CA ARG A 866 -3.96 40.51 0.36
C ARG A 866 -2.53 40.68 -0.14
N ASP A 867 -2.07 39.82 -1.01
CA ASP A 867 -0.69 39.80 -1.48
C ASP A 867 -0.38 41.04 -2.34
N SER A 868 -1.33 41.53 -3.14
CA SER A 868 -1.19 42.84 -3.81
C SER A 868 -1.13 44.03 -2.83
N ILE A 869 -1.73 43.92 -1.64
CA ILE A 869 -1.58 44.93 -0.57
C ILE A 869 -0.21 44.77 0.12
N VAL A 870 0.27 43.55 0.35
CA VAL A 870 1.61 43.26 0.88
C VAL A 870 2.69 43.82 -0.05
N ASP A 871 2.62 43.54 -1.36
CA ASP A 871 3.54 44.06 -2.39
C ASP A 871 3.60 45.60 -2.39
N ARG A 872 2.45 46.26 -2.34
CA ARG A 872 2.36 47.73 -2.29
C ARG A 872 2.93 48.28 -0.98
N LEU A 873 2.70 47.60 0.14
CA LEU A 873 3.28 47.98 1.43
C LEU A 873 4.80 47.76 1.43
N ARG A 874 5.30 46.68 0.82
CA ARG A 874 6.73 46.39 0.66
C ARG A 874 7.43 47.53 -0.09
N GLY A 875 6.93 47.94 -1.25
CA GLY A 875 7.51 49.06 -2.00
C GLY A 875 7.51 50.40 -1.24
N LEU A 876 6.52 50.65 -0.39
CA LEU A 876 6.50 51.83 0.50
C LEU A 876 7.49 51.71 1.66
N VAL A 877 7.68 50.52 2.22
CA VAL A 877 8.65 50.24 3.29
C VAL A 877 10.09 50.31 2.75
N GLU A 878 10.38 49.68 1.61
CA GLU A 878 11.66 49.76 0.89
C GLU A 878 12.03 51.23 0.58
N SER A 879 11.05 52.01 0.10
CA SER A 879 11.23 53.45 -0.12
C SER A 879 11.58 54.20 1.18
N ALA A 880 10.90 53.92 2.29
CA ALA A 880 11.21 54.53 3.58
C ALA A 880 12.62 54.15 4.11
N LEU A 881 13.07 52.92 3.91
CA LEU A 881 14.43 52.48 4.24
C LEU A 881 15.49 53.19 3.35
N ALA A 882 15.17 53.40 2.06
CA ALA A 882 16.00 54.20 1.16
C ALA A 882 16.05 55.69 1.54
N THR A 883 14.96 56.25 2.07
CA THR A 883 14.93 57.60 2.67
C THR A 883 15.84 57.68 3.90
N LEU A 884 15.85 56.68 4.79
CA LEU A 884 16.78 56.64 5.94
C LEU A 884 18.25 56.62 5.49
N ARG A 885 18.61 55.75 4.54
CA ARG A 885 19.98 55.74 3.95
C ARG A 885 20.34 57.08 3.29
N SER A 886 19.37 57.71 2.63
CA SER A 886 19.57 59.02 2.00
C SER A 886 19.73 60.14 3.03
N ALA A 887 19.07 60.07 4.19
CA ALA A 887 19.27 60.99 5.30
C ALA A 887 20.69 60.92 5.87
N GLN A 888 21.23 59.70 6.06
CA GLN A 888 22.63 59.51 6.46
C GLN A 888 23.60 60.06 5.40
N ARG A 889 23.41 59.74 4.12
CA ARG A 889 24.24 60.25 3.01
C ARG A 889 24.23 61.78 2.92
N LEU A 890 23.07 62.41 3.11
CA LEU A 890 22.90 63.87 3.14
C LEU A 890 23.37 64.51 4.46
N SER A 891 23.69 63.72 5.48
CA SER A 891 24.32 64.22 6.71
C SER A 891 25.85 64.36 6.62
N ARG A 892 26.45 64.02 5.47
CA ARG A 892 27.89 64.07 5.27
C ARG A 892 28.39 65.52 5.30
N LEU A 893 29.31 65.78 6.21
CA LEU A 893 29.86 67.10 6.50
C LEU A 893 30.84 67.57 5.41
N PRO A 894 30.93 68.88 5.14
CA PRO A 894 31.85 69.44 4.16
C PRO A 894 33.32 69.25 4.55
N GLU A 895 34.21 69.40 3.57
CA GLU A 895 35.65 69.41 3.80
C GLU A 895 36.11 70.71 4.48
N GLY A 896 37.05 70.62 5.43
CA GLY A 896 37.59 71.77 6.17
C GLY A 896 37.29 71.78 7.67
N LEU A 897 36.50 70.83 8.19
CA LEU A 897 36.10 70.72 9.59
C LEU A 897 37.00 69.78 10.43
N GLY A 898 38.31 69.75 10.18
CA GLY A 898 39.23 68.85 10.90
C GLY A 898 38.85 67.37 10.73
N GLU A 899 38.86 66.59 11.83
CA GLU A 899 38.46 65.16 11.82
C GLU A 899 37.01 64.92 11.36
N TRP A 900 36.15 65.95 11.38
CA TRP A 900 34.76 65.87 10.91
C TRP A 900 34.64 65.98 9.39
N SER A 901 35.71 66.34 8.67
CA SER A 901 35.69 66.51 7.21
C SER A 901 35.24 65.21 6.51
N GLY A 902 34.12 65.28 5.77
CA GLY A 902 33.58 64.12 5.07
C GLY A 902 33.01 63.01 5.96
N GLN A 903 32.87 63.22 7.28
CA GLN A 903 32.16 62.31 8.19
C GLN A 903 30.64 62.49 8.07
N GLU A 904 29.88 61.42 8.35
CA GLU A 904 28.42 61.49 8.46
C GLU A 904 28.02 62.07 9.83
N PHE A 905 27.32 63.20 9.87
CA PHE A 905 26.82 63.78 11.12
C PHE A 905 25.79 62.88 11.82
N LEU A 906 24.95 62.21 11.03
CA LEU A 906 23.91 61.27 11.46
C LEU A 906 24.20 59.89 10.87
N ARG A 907 24.56 58.92 11.71
CA ARG A 907 24.84 57.54 11.29
C ARG A 907 23.69 56.64 11.73
N ILE A 908 23.07 55.96 10.78
CA ILE A 908 21.87 55.14 10.96
C ILE A 908 22.24 53.69 10.60
N ARG A 909 22.27 52.80 11.58
CA ARG A 909 22.60 51.38 11.38
C ARG A 909 21.34 50.53 11.56
N PHE A 910 20.99 49.78 10.52
CA PHE A 910 19.99 48.72 10.54
C PHE A 910 20.41 47.60 9.60
N GLU A 911 19.80 46.44 9.80
CA GLU A 911 19.87 45.28 8.92
C GLU A 911 18.65 45.31 8.01
N GLU A 912 18.81 45.09 6.71
CA GLU A 912 17.67 44.93 5.79
C GLU A 912 17.33 43.44 5.69
N PRO A 913 16.05 43.05 5.89
CA PRO A 913 15.61 41.70 5.60
C PRO A 913 15.66 41.45 4.09
N ASP A 914 15.83 40.19 3.71
CA ASP A 914 15.58 39.75 2.33
C ASP A 914 14.09 39.90 1.94
N GLN A 915 13.81 39.83 0.65
CA GLN A 915 12.46 40.09 0.12
C GLN A 915 11.42 39.06 0.57
N ALA A 916 11.80 37.82 0.89
CA ALA A 916 10.85 36.81 1.36
C ALA A 916 10.48 37.09 2.83
N THR A 917 11.49 37.23 3.71
CA THR A 917 11.30 37.60 5.12
C THR A 917 10.55 38.93 5.27
N LEU A 918 10.80 39.91 4.40
CA LEU A 918 10.06 41.17 4.39
C LEU A 918 8.59 40.99 4.00
N THR A 919 8.31 40.18 2.98
CA THR A 919 6.94 39.94 2.50
C THR A 919 6.10 39.18 3.55
N GLU A 920 6.68 38.17 4.20
CA GLU A 920 6.05 37.42 5.29
C GLU A 920 5.61 38.33 6.45
N ARG A 921 6.55 39.10 7.02
CA ARG A 921 6.28 40.02 8.15
C ARG A 921 5.28 41.12 7.81
N LEU A 922 5.29 41.62 6.57
CA LEU A 922 4.31 42.60 6.12
C LEU A 922 2.91 41.98 5.96
N GLY A 923 2.82 40.71 5.59
CA GLY A 923 1.61 39.89 5.71
C GLY A 923 1.07 39.89 7.14
N GLU A 924 1.88 39.50 8.13
CA GLU A 924 1.46 39.50 9.55
C GLU A 924 0.95 40.87 10.03
N VAL A 925 1.61 41.96 9.64
CA VAL A 925 1.21 43.34 9.98
C VAL A 925 -0.15 43.69 9.37
N ILE A 926 -0.43 43.24 8.14
CA ILE A 926 -1.73 43.45 7.46
C ILE A 926 -2.82 42.57 8.08
N ASP A 927 -2.51 41.32 8.42
CA ASP A 927 -3.45 40.36 8.98
C ASP A 927 -3.87 40.76 10.41
N GLU A 928 -2.92 41.16 11.26
CA GLU A 928 -3.24 41.67 12.61
C GLU A 928 -3.93 43.04 12.56
N ALA A 929 -3.55 43.94 11.64
CA ALA A 929 -4.27 45.21 11.45
C ALA A 929 -5.72 44.98 11.01
N THR A 930 -5.98 43.96 10.19
CA THR A 930 -7.32 43.58 9.73
C THR A 930 -8.12 42.92 10.87
N ARG A 931 -7.52 41.96 11.59
CA ARG A 931 -8.09 41.31 12.79
C ARG A 931 -8.49 42.34 13.86
N ALA A 932 -7.61 43.31 14.13
CA ALA A 932 -7.85 44.38 15.10
C ALA A 932 -8.97 45.34 14.68
N ALA A 933 -9.14 45.59 13.37
CA ALA A 933 -10.23 46.42 12.85
C ALA A 933 -11.59 45.70 12.92
N VAL A 934 -11.65 44.44 12.47
CA VAL A 934 -12.86 43.59 12.57
C VAL A 934 -13.32 43.47 14.03
N LYS A 935 -12.39 43.20 14.96
CA LYS A 935 -12.70 43.10 16.41
C LYS A 935 -13.22 44.40 17.03
N LYS A 936 -12.89 45.56 16.46
CA LYS A 936 -13.35 46.88 16.94
C LYS A 936 -14.58 47.40 16.21
N ASN A 937 -15.01 46.73 15.14
CA ASN A 937 -16.13 47.13 14.28
C ASN A 937 -16.05 48.61 13.83
N SER A 938 -14.83 49.11 13.62
CA SER A 938 -14.52 50.52 13.42
C SER A 938 -14.31 50.83 11.94
N ASP A 939 -15.01 51.85 11.43
CA ASP A 939 -14.95 52.28 10.04
C ASP A 939 -13.50 52.57 9.59
N LEU A 940 -13.15 52.13 8.37
CA LEU A 940 -11.77 51.87 7.95
C LEU A 940 -10.99 53.12 7.50
N ARG A 941 -11.16 54.24 8.22
CA ARG A 941 -10.35 55.47 8.09
C ARG A 941 -8.94 55.24 8.66
N ARG A 942 -8.20 54.35 8.01
CA ARG A 942 -6.82 53.96 8.31
C ARG A 942 -5.91 55.20 8.26
N ASP A 943 -5.21 55.47 9.35
CA ASP A 943 -3.98 56.25 9.25
C ASP A 943 -2.92 55.42 8.52
N GLY A 944 -2.70 55.74 7.25
CA GLY A 944 -1.68 55.08 6.42
C GLY A 944 -0.27 55.27 6.96
N MET A 945 0.00 56.36 7.71
CA MET A 945 1.30 56.58 8.33
C MET A 945 1.55 55.59 9.47
N SER A 946 0.56 55.37 10.34
CA SER A 946 0.63 54.32 11.38
C SER A 946 0.80 52.91 10.80
N LEU A 947 0.22 52.60 9.63
CA LEU A 947 0.43 51.29 8.99
C LEU A 947 1.86 51.18 8.40
N LEU A 948 2.34 52.22 7.72
CA LEU A 948 3.69 52.26 7.18
C LEU A 948 4.76 52.18 8.28
N LEU A 949 4.59 52.93 9.38
CA LEU A 949 5.50 52.88 10.53
C LEU A 949 5.54 51.51 11.20
N ARG A 950 4.42 50.76 11.21
CA ARG A 950 4.39 49.36 11.67
C ARG A 950 5.14 48.44 10.71
N GLY A 951 4.93 48.59 9.39
CA GLY A 951 5.63 47.81 8.37
C GLY A 951 7.15 48.03 8.41
N VAL A 952 7.58 49.29 8.50
CA VAL A 952 8.99 49.67 8.71
C VAL A 952 9.53 49.06 10.01
N SER A 953 8.80 49.18 11.13
CA SER A 953 9.21 48.59 12.41
C SER A 953 9.35 47.06 12.36
N ALA A 954 8.47 46.36 11.65
CA ALA A 954 8.51 44.90 11.48
C ALA A 954 9.68 44.46 10.56
N ALA A 955 9.95 45.20 9.48
CA ALA A 955 11.13 44.97 8.64
C ALA A 955 12.44 45.02 9.45
N LEU A 956 12.51 45.93 10.42
CA LEU A 956 13.71 46.23 11.21
C LEU A 956 13.91 45.30 12.43
N GLN A 957 13.01 44.37 12.70
CA GLN A 957 13.17 43.40 13.80
C GLN A 957 14.16 42.27 13.46
N PRO A 958 14.83 41.65 14.46
CA PRO A 958 14.74 41.93 15.89
C PRO A 958 15.68 43.05 16.39
N LYS A 959 16.68 43.45 15.59
CA LYS A 959 17.77 44.33 16.04
C LYS A 959 17.38 45.82 16.15
N GLY A 960 16.34 46.26 15.44
CA GLY A 960 15.88 47.65 15.40
C GLY A 960 16.83 48.58 14.63
N VAL A 961 16.76 49.88 14.94
CA VAL A 961 17.62 50.91 14.35
C VAL A 961 18.49 51.52 15.44
N ALA A 962 19.81 51.46 15.25
CA ALA A 962 20.74 52.25 16.04
C ALA A 962 21.04 53.57 15.32
N VAL A 963 20.77 54.70 15.98
CA VAL A 963 21.06 56.04 15.44
C VAL A 963 22.09 56.74 16.33
N GLU A 964 23.18 57.18 15.72
CA GLU A 964 24.32 57.82 16.37
C GLU A 964 24.54 59.23 15.78
N ILE A 965 24.76 60.23 16.62
CA ILE A 965 25.05 61.61 16.20
C ILE A 965 26.48 61.99 16.62
N LEU A 966 27.19 62.73 15.75
CA LEU A 966 28.47 63.35 16.10
C LEU A 966 28.28 64.48 17.12
N LYS A 967 29.01 64.42 18.23
CA LYS A 967 28.89 65.35 19.38
C LYS A 967 29.76 66.59 19.15
N PRO A 968 29.18 67.81 19.00
CA PRO A 968 29.92 68.99 18.57
C PRO A 968 30.76 69.59 19.71
N ASP A 969 31.93 69.00 19.98
CA ASP A 969 32.91 69.49 20.95
C ASP A 969 33.93 70.46 20.30
N ALA A 970 34.53 71.33 21.12
CA ALA A 970 35.47 72.38 20.70
C ALA A 970 36.76 71.89 20.01
N VAL A 971 37.04 70.59 20.05
CA VAL A 971 38.20 69.94 19.43
C VAL A 971 37.80 69.18 18.15
N LEU A 972 36.51 69.18 17.78
CA LEU A 972 35.94 68.46 16.62
C LEU A 972 36.39 66.99 16.55
N ARG A 973 36.40 66.31 17.70
CA ARG A 973 36.70 64.87 17.78
C ARG A 973 35.59 64.04 17.12
N ALA A 974 35.93 62.93 16.48
CA ALA A 974 34.95 62.01 15.90
C ALA A 974 34.11 61.19 16.93
N GLU A 975 33.76 61.78 18.09
CA GLU A 975 32.95 61.16 19.15
C GLU A 975 31.47 61.07 18.74
N ARG A 976 30.89 59.86 18.82
CA ARG A 976 29.52 59.56 18.42
C ARG A 976 28.69 59.10 19.62
N VAL A 977 27.51 59.67 19.79
CA VAL A 977 26.59 59.39 20.92
C VAL A 977 25.25 58.86 20.37
N PRO A 978 24.67 57.79 20.94
CA PRO A 978 23.32 57.34 20.58
C PRO A 978 22.26 58.42 20.82
N VAL A 979 21.30 58.58 19.90
CA VAL A 979 20.27 59.65 19.99
C VAL A 979 19.50 59.63 21.32
N GLY A 980 19.22 58.44 21.87
CA GLY A 980 18.53 58.30 23.15
C GLY A 980 19.27 58.85 24.38
N GLN A 981 20.57 59.17 24.26
CA GLN A 981 21.41 59.75 25.32
C GLN A 981 21.76 61.22 25.07
N MET A 982 21.28 61.80 23.96
CA MET A 982 21.62 63.16 23.53
C MET A 982 21.18 64.24 24.54
N GLY A 983 20.07 64.02 25.25
CA GLY A 983 19.55 64.96 26.25
C GLY A 983 20.41 65.08 27.53
N ASP A 984 21.13 64.02 27.89
CA ASP A 984 21.92 63.95 29.12
C ASP A 984 23.40 64.30 28.91
N VAL A 985 23.91 64.09 27.68
CA VAL A 985 25.35 64.21 27.35
C VAL A 985 25.71 65.56 26.69
N PHE A 986 24.78 66.22 26.02
CA PHE A 986 25.07 67.45 25.25
C PHE A 986 24.78 68.69 26.09
N SER A 987 25.73 69.63 26.16
CA SER A 987 25.44 70.95 26.75
C SER A 987 24.40 71.74 25.92
N GLY A 988 23.74 72.72 26.54
CA GLY A 988 22.62 73.43 25.91
C GLY A 988 22.93 74.10 24.55
N GLY A 989 24.18 74.52 24.33
CA GLY A 989 24.64 75.05 23.04
C GLY A 989 24.97 73.96 22.02
N GLN A 990 25.48 72.82 22.47
CA GLN A 990 25.78 71.66 21.62
C GLN A 990 24.50 70.97 21.16
N LEU A 991 23.51 70.83 22.04
CA LEU A 991 22.19 70.30 21.71
C LEU A 991 21.48 71.19 20.69
N LEU A 992 21.56 72.53 20.85
CA LEU A 992 21.05 73.48 19.85
C LEU A 992 21.78 73.36 18.50
N THR A 993 23.12 73.27 18.52
CA THR A 993 23.95 73.08 17.31
C THR A 993 23.56 71.81 16.55
N ALA A 994 23.45 70.70 17.26
CA ALA A 994 23.05 69.42 16.69
C ALA A 994 21.59 69.42 16.20
N ALA A 995 20.67 70.11 16.89
CA ALA A 995 19.29 70.29 16.44
C ALA A 995 19.20 71.13 15.14
N ILE A 996 20.06 72.15 15.00
CA ILE A 996 20.16 72.94 13.76
C ILE A 996 20.70 72.05 12.62
N ALA A 997 21.74 71.25 12.85
CA ALA A 997 22.27 70.31 11.88
C ALA A 997 21.24 69.23 11.46
N LEU A 998 20.50 68.67 12.43
CA LEU A 998 19.36 67.78 12.14
C LEU A 998 18.29 68.48 11.30
N TYR A 999 17.93 69.73 11.61
CA TYR A 999 16.96 70.49 10.82
C TYR A 999 17.46 70.70 9.38
N CYS A 1000 18.73 71.05 9.20
CA CYS A 1000 19.32 71.27 7.88
C CYS A 1000 19.34 69.97 7.05
N THR A 1001 19.69 68.83 7.64
CA THR A 1001 19.65 67.53 6.94
C THR A 1001 18.23 67.12 6.56
N MET A 1002 17.24 67.31 7.45
CA MET A 1002 15.83 67.08 7.14
C MET A 1002 15.28 68.05 6.06
N ALA A 1003 15.73 69.30 6.06
CA ALA A 1003 15.33 70.28 5.03
C ALA A 1003 15.91 69.92 3.65
N ALA A 1004 17.17 69.48 3.60
CA ALA A 1004 17.82 69.00 2.39
C ALA A 1004 17.16 67.72 1.84
N LEU A 1005 16.92 66.72 2.71
CA LEU A 1005 16.22 65.49 2.37
C LEU A 1005 14.83 65.77 1.76
N ARG A 1006 14.02 66.59 2.43
CA ARG A 1006 12.69 67.02 1.94
C ARG A 1006 12.75 67.85 0.65
N SER A 1007 13.89 68.44 0.30
CA SER A 1007 14.10 69.08 -1.00
C SER A 1007 14.39 68.02 -2.09
N ASN A 1008 15.24 67.04 -1.76
CA ASN A 1008 15.59 65.92 -2.63
C ASN A 1008 14.35 65.06 -2.99
N ASP A 1009 13.56 64.65 -1.99
CA ASP A 1009 12.30 63.90 -2.14
C ASP A 1009 11.25 64.62 -3.01
N ARG A 1010 11.43 65.93 -3.27
CA ARG A 1010 10.58 66.76 -4.15
C ARG A 1010 11.18 66.98 -5.54
N GLY A 1011 12.21 66.22 -5.91
CA GLY A 1011 12.91 66.31 -7.20
C GLY A 1011 13.73 67.59 -7.38
N ARG A 1012 14.05 68.32 -6.29
CA ARG A 1012 14.74 69.63 -6.35
C ARG A 1012 16.26 69.54 -6.20
N ASP A 1013 16.82 68.40 -6.58
CA ASP A 1013 18.22 67.99 -6.42
C ASP A 1013 19.26 68.95 -7.05
N LYS A 1014 18.82 69.85 -7.94
CA LYS A 1014 19.67 70.84 -8.64
C LYS A 1014 19.60 72.27 -8.06
N HIS A 1015 18.81 72.52 -7.00
CA HIS A 1015 18.74 73.84 -6.37
C HIS A 1015 19.70 73.94 -5.17
N ARG A 1016 20.61 74.93 -5.19
CA ARG A 1016 21.53 75.27 -4.09
C ARG A 1016 20.85 75.70 -2.76
N HIS A 1017 19.52 75.72 -2.70
CA HIS A 1017 18.75 76.24 -1.56
C HIS A 1017 17.66 75.25 -1.14
N ALA A 1018 17.84 74.62 0.03
CA ALA A 1018 16.88 73.72 0.66
C ALA A 1018 15.86 74.45 1.56
N GLY A 1019 16.17 75.67 2.01
CA GLY A 1019 15.24 76.52 2.74
C GLY A 1019 15.90 77.65 3.53
N THR A 1020 15.14 78.26 4.43
CA THR A 1020 15.61 79.28 5.38
C THR A 1020 15.15 78.89 6.78
N LEU A 1021 16.04 78.96 7.77
CA LEU A 1021 15.76 78.67 9.17
C LEU A 1021 15.96 79.94 10.01
N PHE A 1022 14.86 80.45 10.55
CA PHE A 1022 14.87 81.51 11.55
C PHE A 1022 15.09 80.91 12.94
N LEU A 1023 16.02 81.49 13.70
CA LEU A 1023 16.35 81.08 15.06
C LEU A 1023 16.30 82.30 15.98
N ASP A 1024 15.45 82.24 17.01
CA ASP A 1024 15.29 83.35 17.96
C ASP A 1024 16.16 83.17 19.21
N ASN A 1025 17.00 84.18 19.44
CA ASN A 1025 18.05 84.27 20.44
C ASN A 1025 18.99 83.04 20.61
N PRO A 1026 19.45 82.36 19.52
CA PRO A 1026 20.28 81.15 19.62
C PRO A 1026 21.64 81.41 20.30
N ILE A 1027 22.21 82.60 20.10
CA ILE A 1027 23.49 83.03 20.68
C ILE A 1027 23.45 82.97 22.21
N GLY A 1028 22.29 83.21 22.84
CA GLY A 1028 22.11 83.09 24.29
C GLY A 1028 22.24 81.66 24.85
N ARG A 1029 22.39 80.64 23.99
CA ARG A 1029 22.73 79.25 24.38
C ARG A 1029 24.00 78.72 23.70
N ALA A 1030 24.36 79.26 22.53
CA ALA A 1030 25.53 78.86 21.76
C ALA A 1030 26.30 80.10 21.24
N ASN A 1031 27.05 80.79 22.11
CA ASN A 1031 27.90 81.91 21.73
C ASN A 1031 29.37 81.53 21.44
N ALA A 1032 29.78 80.29 21.71
CA ALA A 1032 31.14 79.83 21.44
C ALA A 1032 31.41 79.75 19.93
N THR A 1033 32.48 80.38 19.45
CA THR A 1033 32.82 80.56 18.03
C THR A 1033 32.72 79.25 17.22
N TYR A 1034 33.34 78.17 17.70
CA TYR A 1034 33.34 76.87 17.02
C TYR A 1034 31.93 76.27 16.78
N LEU A 1035 30.96 76.59 17.64
CA LEU A 1035 29.57 76.17 17.43
C LEU A 1035 28.89 76.99 16.32
N LEU A 1036 29.16 78.30 16.27
CA LEU A 1036 28.63 79.21 15.25
C LEU A 1036 29.25 78.94 13.87
N GLU A 1037 30.56 78.69 13.82
CA GLU A 1037 31.28 78.21 12.63
C GLU A 1037 30.67 76.89 12.12
N LEU A 1038 30.50 75.89 12.99
CA LEU A 1038 29.94 74.59 12.63
C LEU A 1038 28.48 74.69 12.17
N GLN A 1039 27.64 75.47 12.86
CA GLN A 1039 26.25 75.73 12.45
C GLN A 1039 26.18 76.28 11.02
N ARG A 1040 27.04 77.26 10.70
CA ARG A 1040 27.15 77.87 9.36
C ARG A 1040 27.71 76.92 8.30
N ALA A 1041 28.79 76.20 8.61
CA ALA A 1041 29.39 75.25 7.68
C ALA A 1041 28.40 74.13 7.28
N VAL A 1042 27.63 73.62 8.25
CA VAL A 1042 26.56 72.64 7.99
C VAL A 1042 25.41 73.27 7.20
N SER A 1043 24.99 74.49 7.52
CA SER A 1043 23.88 75.13 6.83
C SER A 1043 24.20 75.48 5.38
N ASP A 1044 25.40 76.00 5.12
CA ASP A 1044 25.84 76.40 3.78
C ASP A 1044 26.06 75.18 2.88
N ALA A 1045 26.64 74.09 3.42
CA ALA A 1045 26.80 72.83 2.70
C ALA A 1045 25.46 72.16 2.33
N LEU A 1046 24.44 72.34 3.18
CA LEU A 1046 23.09 71.79 2.98
C LEU A 1046 22.11 72.79 2.34
N GLY A 1047 22.61 73.97 1.92
CA GLY A 1047 21.81 74.99 1.24
C GLY A 1047 20.70 75.62 2.09
N VAL A 1048 20.82 75.61 3.42
CA VAL A 1048 19.84 76.24 4.32
C VAL A 1048 20.37 77.60 4.77
N GLN A 1049 19.65 78.67 4.46
CA GLN A 1049 20.02 80.00 4.95
C GLN A 1049 19.65 80.14 6.43
N LEU A 1050 20.63 80.44 7.28
CA LEU A 1050 20.42 80.76 8.69
C LEU A 1050 20.11 82.25 8.90
N LEU A 1051 19.10 82.55 9.71
CA LEU A 1051 18.74 83.91 10.13
C LEU A 1051 18.58 83.98 11.65
N TYR A 1052 19.50 84.68 12.31
CA TYR A 1052 19.64 84.70 13.77
C TYR A 1052 19.13 86.06 14.29
N THR A 1053 18.06 86.06 15.09
CA THR A 1053 17.68 87.24 15.89
C THR A 1053 18.29 87.13 17.29
N THR A 1054 18.79 88.23 17.85
CA THR A 1054 19.27 88.25 19.24
C THR A 1054 19.12 89.64 19.85
N GLY A 1055 18.95 89.68 21.18
CA GLY A 1055 19.06 90.91 21.98
C GLY A 1055 20.41 91.07 22.68
N LEU A 1056 21.38 90.19 22.41
CA LEU A 1056 22.70 90.18 23.06
C LEU A 1056 23.75 90.83 22.14
N PHE A 1057 24.54 91.76 22.68
CA PHE A 1057 25.63 92.42 21.97
C PHE A 1057 26.98 91.75 22.32
N ASP A 1058 27.16 90.50 21.90
CA ASP A 1058 28.45 89.80 21.97
C ASP A 1058 29.22 90.04 20.68
N THR A 1059 30.21 90.93 20.72
CA THR A 1059 31.03 91.30 19.54
C THR A 1059 31.81 90.12 18.98
N THR A 1060 32.09 89.09 19.78
CA THR A 1060 32.81 87.88 19.37
C THR A 1060 31.91 86.98 18.53
N ALA A 1061 30.71 86.69 19.04
CA ALA A 1061 29.72 85.89 18.33
C ALA A 1061 29.17 86.58 17.07
N LEU A 1062 29.07 87.92 17.09
CA LEU A 1062 28.59 88.71 15.95
C LEU A 1062 29.64 88.86 14.83
N ALA A 1063 30.94 88.79 15.12
CA ALA A 1063 32.00 88.91 14.13
C ALA A 1063 31.97 87.78 13.08
N GLU A 1064 31.44 86.61 13.45
CA GLU A 1064 31.29 85.46 12.55
C GLU A 1064 30.28 85.68 11.43
N PHE A 1065 29.30 86.57 11.61
CA PHE A 1065 28.21 86.71 10.65
C PHE A 1065 28.59 87.70 9.53
N PRO A 1066 28.52 87.30 8.24
CA PRO A 1066 28.94 88.14 7.11
C PRO A 1066 28.03 89.38 6.89
N LEU A 1067 26.85 89.39 7.53
CA LEU A 1067 25.94 90.52 7.58
C LEU A 1067 25.24 90.53 8.93
N VAL A 1068 25.45 91.59 9.71
CA VAL A 1068 24.71 91.85 10.96
C VAL A 1068 23.86 93.09 10.75
N ILE A 1069 22.54 92.92 10.79
CA ILE A 1069 21.57 94.01 10.66
C ILE A 1069 21.20 94.46 12.07
N ARG A 1070 21.73 95.61 12.49
CA ARG A 1070 21.38 96.20 13.78
C ARG A 1070 20.04 96.91 13.66
N MET A 1071 19.09 96.50 14.49
CA MET A 1071 17.71 96.98 14.43
C MET A 1071 17.32 97.69 15.73
N ARG A 1072 16.52 98.75 15.62
CA ARG A 1072 15.98 99.52 16.75
C ARG A 1072 14.46 99.47 16.76
N ASN A 1073 13.87 99.63 17.93
CA ASN A 1073 12.42 99.79 18.08
C ASN A 1073 12.06 101.26 17.84
N ASP A 1074 11.46 101.56 16.69
CA ASP A 1074 10.81 102.83 16.38
C ASP A 1074 9.34 102.80 16.81
N ALA A 1075 8.76 103.98 17.05
CA ALA A 1075 7.36 104.10 17.45
C ALA A 1075 6.69 105.25 16.71
N ASP A 1076 5.75 104.93 15.81
CA ASP A 1076 4.84 105.94 15.28
C ASP A 1076 3.74 106.21 16.31
N LEU A 1077 4.01 107.19 17.17
CA LEU A 1077 3.12 107.64 18.24
C LEU A 1077 1.79 108.20 17.73
N ARG A 1078 1.61 108.42 16.41
CA ARG A 1078 0.32 108.81 15.81
C ARG A 1078 -0.46 107.60 15.29
N ALA A 1079 0.22 106.59 14.74
CA ALA A 1079 -0.41 105.35 14.29
C ALA A 1079 -0.68 104.35 15.43
N GLY A 1080 -0.06 104.52 16.61
CA GLY A 1080 -0.11 103.58 17.72
C GLY A 1080 0.68 102.28 17.47
N LEU A 1081 1.41 102.22 16.36
CA LEU A 1081 2.16 101.05 15.90
C LEU A 1081 3.65 101.22 16.21
N LYS A 1082 4.22 100.17 16.80
CA LYS A 1082 5.67 100.03 16.98
C LYS A 1082 6.23 99.30 15.78
N TYR A 1083 7.33 99.80 15.23
CA TYR A 1083 7.99 99.24 14.06
C TYR A 1083 9.45 98.92 14.40
N ILE A 1084 9.98 97.86 13.82
CA ILE A 1084 11.42 97.59 13.88
C ILE A 1084 12.04 98.28 12.67
N SER A 1085 12.89 99.29 12.90
CA SER A 1085 13.65 99.98 11.86
C SER A 1085 15.11 99.57 11.89
N VAL A 1086 15.76 99.56 10.73
CA VAL A 1086 17.20 99.26 10.65
C VAL A 1086 17.97 100.50 11.09
N GLU A 1087 18.81 100.34 12.10
CA GLU A 1087 19.68 101.38 12.64
C GLU A 1087 21.03 101.40 11.90
N GLU A 1088 21.61 100.22 11.65
CA GLU A 1088 22.94 100.08 11.04
C GLU A 1088 23.10 98.72 10.33
N HIS A 1089 23.93 98.67 9.29
CA HIS A 1089 24.36 97.41 8.64
C HIS A 1089 25.85 97.21 8.87
N LEU A 1090 26.22 96.25 9.71
CA LEU A 1090 27.60 95.86 9.94
C LEU A 1090 27.97 94.74 8.97
N ARG A 1091 29.11 94.89 8.27
CA ARG A 1091 29.65 93.95 7.29
C ARG A 1091 31.14 93.70 7.54
N PRO A 1092 31.49 92.73 8.41
CA PRO A 1092 32.89 92.37 8.62
C PRO A 1092 33.56 91.89 7.31
N GLY A 1093 34.78 92.35 7.04
CA GLY A 1093 35.66 91.77 6.02
C GLY A 1093 35.35 92.02 4.53
N LEU A 1094 34.28 92.76 4.17
CA LEU A 1094 33.94 93.05 2.77
C LEU A 1094 34.34 94.49 2.36
N PRO A 1095 34.93 94.70 1.16
CA PRO A 1095 35.22 96.04 0.65
C PRO A 1095 33.94 96.83 0.31
N GLN A 1096 34.07 98.16 0.24
CA GLN A 1096 32.96 99.05 -0.13
C GLN A 1096 32.51 98.86 -1.59
N GLN A 1097 31.27 99.26 -1.89
CA GLN A 1097 30.55 98.90 -3.12
C GLN A 1097 31.23 99.40 -4.40
N PRO A 1098 31.31 98.55 -5.45
CA PRO A 1098 31.42 99.00 -6.84
C PRO A 1098 30.21 99.85 -7.26
N GLN A 1099 30.38 100.63 -8.33
CA GLN A 1099 29.38 101.59 -8.81
C GLN A 1099 28.25 100.91 -9.62
N ALA A 1100 27.15 101.63 -9.85
CA ALA A 1100 25.95 101.11 -10.51
C ALA A 1100 26.23 100.64 -11.95
N GLY A 1101 25.96 99.37 -12.22
CA GLY A 1101 26.10 98.78 -13.56
C GLY A 1101 25.88 97.26 -13.60
N GLU A 1102 26.29 96.53 -12.56
CA GLU A 1102 26.20 95.07 -12.51
C GLU A 1102 24.99 94.56 -11.71
N ALA A 1103 24.44 93.41 -12.14
CA ALA A 1103 23.26 92.80 -11.55
C ALA A 1103 23.59 92.01 -10.26
N VAL A 1104 23.46 92.67 -9.11
CA VAL A 1104 23.67 92.04 -7.81
C VAL A 1104 22.54 91.06 -7.49
N HIS A 1105 22.78 89.76 -7.66
CA HIS A 1105 21.85 88.69 -7.27
C HIS A 1105 21.82 88.47 -5.74
N SER A 1106 21.30 89.46 -5.00
CA SER A 1106 21.02 89.37 -3.56
C SER A 1106 19.56 89.73 -3.25
N GLU A 1107 18.62 89.06 -3.92
CA GLU A 1107 17.18 89.23 -3.71
C GLU A 1107 16.60 88.05 -2.92
N ILE A 1108 15.97 88.32 -1.77
CA ILE A 1108 15.42 87.29 -0.87
C ILE A 1108 14.02 86.90 -1.37
N THR A 1109 13.94 86.01 -2.36
CA THR A 1109 12.69 85.57 -2.99
C THR A 1109 11.91 84.55 -2.13
N ALA A 1110 11.67 84.86 -0.85
CA ALA A 1110 11.05 83.96 0.12
C ALA A 1110 10.04 84.65 1.08
N THR A 1111 9.47 85.81 0.73
CA THR A 1111 8.34 86.39 1.48
C THR A 1111 7.48 87.31 0.60
N ARG A 1112 6.15 87.31 0.80
CA ARG A 1112 5.24 88.27 0.16
C ARG A 1112 5.32 89.63 0.87
N MET A 1113 6.34 90.43 0.57
CA MET A 1113 6.39 91.82 1.04
C MET A 1113 5.34 92.68 0.32
N TYR A 1114 4.36 93.20 1.06
CA TYR A 1114 3.39 94.17 0.54
C TYR A 1114 4.00 95.57 0.51
N LYS A 1115 4.74 95.88 -0.56
CA LYS A 1115 5.45 97.16 -0.71
C LYS A 1115 4.44 98.29 -0.98
N ARG A 1116 4.17 99.13 0.03
CA ARG A 1116 3.35 100.35 -0.12
C ARG A 1116 3.98 101.22 -1.21
N PRO A 1117 3.24 101.62 -2.27
CA PRO A 1117 3.80 102.45 -3.33
C PRO A 1117 4.21 103.81 -2.76
N ALA A 1118 5.38 104.30 -3.18
CA ALA A 1118 5.84 105.63 -2.80
C ALA A 1118 4.98 106.67 -3.53
N SER A 1119 4.35 107.57 -2.77
CA SER A 1119 3.78 108.80 -3.31
C SER A 1119 4.92 109.76 -3.64
N THR A 1120 5.22 109.96 -4.91
CA THR A 1120 6.15 111.00 -5.38
C THR A 1120 5.55 112.38 -5.08
N PRO A 1121 6.14 113.21 -4.21
CA PRO A 1121 5.93 114.65 -4.29
C PRO A 1121 6.65 115.18 -5.54
N SER A 1122 6.26 116.37 -5.99
CA SER A 1122 7.08 117.21 -6.89
C SER A 1122 8.34 117.69 -6.17
#